data_AF-A0A969XJ62-F1
#
_entry.id   AF-A0A969XJ62-F1
#
_cell.length_a   1.000
_cell.length_b   1.000
_cell.length_c   1.000
_cell.angle_alpha   90.00
_cell.angle_beta   90.00
_cell.angle_gamma   90.00
#
_symmetry.space_group_name_H-M   'P 1'
#
loop_
_entity.id
_entity.type
_entity.pdbx_description
1 polymer ?
#
loop_
_entity_poly.entity_id
_entity_poly.type
_entity_poly.pdbx_seq_one_letter_code
_entity_poly.pdbx_strand_id
1 'polypeptide(L)'
;MLKQLIHNGIIIPEPPAPRGLVIRVRGRERRLTHKEEEMAMAFAAKKDTDYVQDAVFVSNFMADLSAEMGIDPPLSRDEIDLSPLHRLVDEERARKEALTKEERKALAAERKAVREELKARYGYAIANGQRVELGTYMTEPSGIFMGRGQHPLRGRWKEGASYEDVTLNLSPDAPRPEGDWEEIVWQPESMWVARWKDKLSGKLKYIWLSDTAPIKQQREENKFDKAIRLDAELHRVRERIEQDLHDERPARRRIATACYLIDALTLRVGDEKDPDEADTVGATTLRPEHIMLHDDGQVEFQFLGKDSVEWHRTIPLPDQVRANLAELKENARPSSGANDGEGRGLPQIFPDVSSRTVNAYLSSIVPGLSAKVFRTHHATMAVERSLKESRVKAKDPEYKKWQAASLANLEAAILCNHTKKDTGNWTKTRQRYAERRDKARERLARYEDQVREQRNAVAALRREAKRREEEATTPERAKKVRARYNKRLATARRRLTTARDRQRRAKDAVAKIDAQKRIAGEKRVWNLGTSLKSYIDPRVYHRWGQKVEYDVLERYYPATLRRKFLWVRAADDGRRKAADDTITVRTAMTSDLSAVVALLAAIKEEHPELDLPLSQDEVAERYLPLLGGAWKEALIALDDERVIVGFASLGPEWSAEDGDYVDVVAYAHPLHETEALGTRLAENLNQCLATYAVQFPRKNLELRPQDETWLAAMPTLAEALGLAEEAYDDEPTAED
;
A
#
# COMPACT_ATOMS: atom_id res chain seq x y z
N MET A 1 11.90 17.99 -1.36
CA MET A 1 11.09 18.60 -0.27
C MET A 1 9.75 19.01 -0.86
N LEU A 2 8.76 19.37 -0.03
CA LEU A 2 7.57 20.05 -0.51
C LEU A 2 7.93 21.51 -0.84
N LYS A 3 7.30 22.02 -1.89
CA LYS A 3 7.32 23.43 -2.29
C LYS A 3 5.95 24.07 -2.04
N GLN A 4 4.89 23.26 -2.03
CA GLN A 4 3.51 23.68 -1.81
C GLN A 4 2.74 22.57 -1.08
N LEU A 5 1.86 22.96 -0.15
CA LEU A 5 0.92 22.07 0.53
C LEU A 5 -0.36 22.83 0.92
N ILE A 6 -1.45 22.57 0.21
CA ILE A 6 -2.76 23.19 0.44
C ILE A 6 -3.76 22.10 0.84
N HIS A 7 -4.50 22.28 1.92
CA HIS A 7 -5.54 21.33 2.36
C HIS A 7 -6.61 22.02 3.21
N ASN A 8 -7.80 21.42 3.32
CA ASN A 8 -8.95 21.97 4.04
C ASN A 8 -8.92 21.66 5.55
N GLY A 9 -7.74 21.53 6.17
CA GLY A 9 -7.62 21.04 7.56
C GLY A 9 -7.93 19.54 7.68
N ILE A 10 -8.35 19.12 8.89
CA ILE A 10 -8.74 17.74 9.21
C ILE A 10 -10.05 17.75 10.03
N ILE A 11 -10.65 16.58 10.24
CA ILE A 11 -11.86 16.44 11.07
C ILE A 11 -11.47 15.96 12.46
N ILE A 12 -12.00 16.63 13.48
CA ILE A 12 -12.05 16.13 14.85
C ILE A 12 -13.41 15.43 15.06
N PRO A 13 -13.46 14.11 15.30
CA PRO A 13 -14.72 13.41 15.51
C PRO A 13 -15.44 13.91 16.77
N GLU A 14 -16.72 14.26 16.64
CA GLU A 14 -17.55 14.60 17.79
C GLU A 14 -17.91 13.36 18.63
N PRO A 15 -17.95 13.48 19.97
CA PRO A 15 -18.40 12.40 20.84
C PRO A 15 -19.90 12.12 20.62
N PRO A 16 -20.38 10.88 20.85
CA PRO A 16 -21.80 10.56 20.74
C PRO A 16 -22.65 11.41 21.68
N ALA A 17 -23.87 11.80 21.27
CA ALA A 17 -24.76 12.58 22.12
C ALA A 17 -25.05 11.89 23.47
N PRO A 18 -25.13 12.65 24.58
CA PRO A 18 -25.39 12.10 25.90
C PRO A 18 -26.79 11.47 25.97
N ARG A 19 -26.89 10.34 26.68
CA ARG A 19 -28.14 9.57 26.86
C ARG A 19 -28.79 9.80 28.23
N GLY A 20 -28.12 10.50 29.15
CA GLY A 20 -28.61 10.73 30.50
C GLY A 20 -28.61 9.46 31.36
N LEU A 21 -27.58 8.63 31.20
CA LEU A 21 -27.44 7.34 31.85
C LEU A 21 -27.28 7.48 33.36
N VAL A 22 -27.91 6.57 34.09
CA VAL A 22 -27.80 6.44 35.54
C VAL A 22 -27.25 5.05 35.83
N ILE A 23 -26.22 5.00 36.68
CA ILE A 23 -25.62 3.75 37.15
C ILE A 23 -25.55 3.76 38.68
N ARG A 24 -25.31 2.60 39.27
CA ARG A 24 -25.10 2.46 40.72
C ARG A 24 -23.62 2.32 41.03
N VAL A 25 -23.10 3.22 41.86
CA VAL A 25 -21.70 3.24 42.31
C VAL A 25 -21.69 3.19 43.84
N ARG A 26 -20.99 2.20 44.43
CA ARG A 26 -20.97 1.95 45.88
C ARG A 26 -22.37 1.96 46.51
N GLY A 27 -23.34 1.36 45.81
CA GLY A 27 -24.73 1.27 46.27
C GLY A 27 -25.62 2.50 46.01
N ARG A 28 -25.06 3.62 45.52
CA ARG A 28 -25.81 4.86 45.27
C ARG A 28 -26.03 5.11 43.78
N GLU A 29 -27.21 5.57 43.41
CA GLU A 29 -27.48 5.98 42.03
C GLU A 29 -26.77 7.30 41.72
N ARG A 30 -26.17 7.36 40.53
CA ARG A 30 -25.48 8.54 40.02
C ARG A 30 -25.83 8.72 38.55
N ARG A 31 -26.26 9.93 38.19
CA ARG A 31 -26.36 10.36 36.79
C ARG A 31 -24.96 10.69 36.29
N LEU A 32 -24.61 10.15 35.13
CA LEU A 32 -23.31 10.35 34.52
C LEU A 32 -23.22 11.69 33.78
N THR A 33 -22.05 12.31 33.80
CA THR A 33 -21.71 13.40 32.87
C THR A 33 -21.50 12.83 31.46
N HIS A 34 -21.47 13.69 30.44
CA HIS A 34 -21.27 13.25 29.05
C HIS A 34 -19.98 12.44 28.86
N LYS A 35 -18.86 12.89 29.45
CA LYS A 35 -17.58 12.18 29.39
C LYS A 35 -17.60 10.87 30.18
N GLU A 36 -18.17 10.88 31.39
CA GLU A 36 -18.35 9.65 32.19
C GLU A 36 -19.19 8.60 31.44
N GLU A 37 -20.26 9.02 30.74
CA GLU A 37 -21.08 8.14 29.89
C GLU A 37 -20.27 7.52 28.75
N GLU A 38 -19.48 8.33 28.04
CA GLU A 38 -18.63 7.87 26.95
C GLU A 38 -17.64 6.80 27.43
N MET A 39 -16.95 7.08 28.54
CA MET A 39 -16.00 6.15 29.15
C MET A 39 -16.69 4.85 29.57
N ALA A 40 -17.79 4.94 30.32
CA ALA A 40 -18.50 3.78 30.84
C ALA A 40 -19.07 2.92 29.70
N MET A 41 -19.63 3.52 28.65
CA MET A 41 -20.12 2.81 27.48
C MET A 41 -19.00 2.13 26.68
N ALA A 42 -17.86 2.80 26.53
CA ALA A 42 -16.68 2.22 25.87
C ALA A 42 -16.19 0.95 26.59
N PHE A 43 -16.22 0.93 27.92
CA PHE A 43 -15.87 -0.24 28.72
C PHE A 43 -16.96 -1.32 28.71
N ALA A 44 -18.23 -0.95 28.85
CA ALA A 44 -19.36 -1.87 28.75
C ALA A 44 -19.38 -2.63 27.41
N ALA A 45 -18.98 -1.97 26.32
CA ALA A 45 -18.84 -2.60 25.00
C ALA A 45 -17.78 -3.71 24.95
N LYS A 46 -16.88 -3.82 25.95
CA LYS A 46 -15.84 -4.86 26.05
C LYS A 46 -16.26 -6.09 26.84
N LYS A 47 -17.48 -6.14 27.38
CA LYS A 47 -17.95 -7.20 28.30
C LYS A 47 -17.74 -8.64 27.81
N ASP A 48 -17.76 -8.87 26.49
CA ASP A 48 -17.60 -10.20 25.88
C ASP A 48 -16.20 -10.43 25.26
N THR A 49 -15.20 -9.66 25.69
CA THR A 49 -13.82 -9.74 25.16
C THR A 49 -12.82 -10.16 26.24
N ASP A 50 -11.68 -10.73 25.85
CA ASP A 50 -10.62 -11.13 26.78
C ASP A 50 -10.08 -9.94 27.63
N TYR A 51 -10.28 -8.69 27.19
CA TYR A 51 -9.81 -7.50 27.88
C TYR A 51 -10.43 -7.30 29.26
N VAL A 52 -11.69 -7.68 29.46
CA VAL A 52 -12.32 -7.53 30.79
C VAL A 52 -11.84 -8.55 31.81
N GLN A 53 -11.06 -9.55 31.36
CA GLN A 53 -10.40 -10.53 32.23
C GLN A 53 -8.97 -10.09 32.59
N ASP A 54 -8.44 -9.04 31.97
CA ASP A 54 -7.10 -8.53 32.21
C ASP A 54 -7.12 -7.55 33.40
N ALA A 55 -6.53 -7.96 34.52
CA ALA A 55 -6.55 -7.20 35.77
C ALA A 55 -5.94 -5.79 35.63
N VAL A 56 -4.86 -5.64 34.86
CA VAL A 56 -4.23 -4.32 34.63
C VAL A 56 -5.15 -3.46 33.78
N PHE A 57 -5.76 -4.03 32.73
CA PHE A 57 -6.70 -3.32 31.88
C PHE A 57 -7.89 -2.79 32.68
N VAL A 58 -8.51 -3.64 33.51
CA VAL A 58 -9.65 -3.27 34.34
C VAL A 58 -9.25 -2.25 35.40
N SER A 59 -8.13 -2.47 36.11
CA SER A 59 -7.65 -1.56 37.15
C SER A 59 -7.33 -0.17 36.60
N ASN A 60 -6.62 -0.10 35.48
CA ASN A 60 -6.30 1.15 34.80
C ASN A 60 -7.55 1.92 34.37
N PHE A 61 -8.53 1.22 33.77
CA PHE A 61 -9.77 1.86 33.36
C PHE A 61 -10.55 2.39 34.56
N MET A 62 -10.67 1.59 35.62
CA MET A 62 -11.40 2.02 36.82
C MET A 62 -10.72 3.19 37.52
N ALA A 63 -9.39 3.25 37.51
CA ALA A 63 -8.64 4.40 38.02
C ALA A 63 -9.01 5.68 37.26
N ASP A 64 -8.96 5.66 35.93
CA ASP A 64 -9.29 6.84 35.11
C ASP A 64 -10.77 7.23 35.24
N LEU A 65 -11.69 6.26 35.25
CA LEU A 65 -13.12 6.53 35.43
C LEU A 65 -13.42 7.12 36.82
N SER A 66 -12.75 6.60 37.87
CA SER A 66 -12.93 7.12 39.23
C SER A 66 -12.41 8.53 39.36
N ALA A 67 -11.26 8.83 38.74
CA ALA A 67 -10.71 10.18 38.68
C ALA A 67 -11.67 11.15 37.98
N GLU A 68 -12.24 10.76 36.84
CA GLU A 68 -13.26 11.55 36.13
C GLU A 68 -14.53 11.76 36.99
N MET A 69 -14.93 10.76 37.77
CA MET A 69 -16.07 10.86 38.69
C MET A 69 -15.79 11.65 39.97
N GLY A 70 -14.53 11.98 40.26
CA GLY A 70 -14.09 12.58 41.52
C GLY A 70 -14.22 11.64 42.72
N ILE A 71 -13.94 10.34 42.53
CA ILE A 71 -14.05 9.29 43.56
C ILE A 71 -12.66 8.80 43.98
N ASP A 72 -12.39 8.88 45.29
CA ASP A 72 -11.18 8.37 45.94
C ASP A 72 -11.57 7.50 47.17
N PRO A 73 -10.93 6.33 47.40
CA PRO A 73 -10.00 5.63 46.52
C PRO A 73 -10.67 5.15 45.22
N PRO A 74 -9.90 4.83 44.16
CA PRO A 74 -10.42 4.29 42.91
C PRO A 74 -11.36 3.11 43.10
N LEU A 75 -12.42 3.05 42.29
CA LEU A 75 -13.39 1.98 42.26
C LEU A 75 -12.74 0.66 41.83
N SER A 76 -13.18 -0.43 42.43
CA SER A 76 -13.00 -1.78 41.90
C SER A 76 -14.14 -2.14 40.95
N ARG A 77 -13.97 -3.23 40.19
CA ARG A 77 -14.99 -3.69 39.22
C ARG A 77 -16.34 -4.01 39.88
N ASP A 78 -16.34 -4.47 41.13
CA ASP A 78 -17.55 -4.91 41.85
C ASP A 78 -18.30 -3.75 42.52
N GLU A 79 -17.66 -2.58 42.64
CA GLU A 79 -18.28 -1.38 43.23
C GLU A 79 -19.13 -0.57 42.23
N ILE A 80 -19.13 -0.97 40.95
CA ILE A 80 -19.85 -0.31 39.87
C ILE A 80 -20.80 -1.27 39.14
N ASP A 81 -22.09 -0.96 39.18
CA ASP A 81 -23.11 -1.72 38.45
C ASP A 81 -23.26 -1.19 37.01
N LEU A 82 -22.65 -1.92 36.07
CA LEU A 82 -22.72 -1.65 34.63
C LEU A 82 -23.87 -2.40 33.94
N SER A 83 -24.74 -3.10 34.68
CA SER A 83 -25.85 -3.86 34.10
C SER A 83 -26.79 -3.01 33.21
N PRO A 84 -27.10 -1.74 33.55
CA PRO A 84 -27.86 -0.87 32.64
C PRO A 84 -27.15 -0.68 31.29
N LEU A 85 -25.83 -0.49 31.28
CA LEU A 85 -25.05 -0.27 30.06
C LEU A 85 -24.88 -1.56 29.27
N HIS A 86 -24.67 -2.70 29.94
CA HIS A 86 -24.63 -4.01 29.28
C HIS A 86 -25.92 -4.32 28.53
N ARG A 87 -27.08 -4.01 29.12
CA ARG A 87 -28.39 -4.13 28.44
C ARG A 87 -28.45 -3.30 27.17
N LEU A 88 -28.01 -2.04 27.22
CA LEU A 88 -27.96 -1.18 26.03
C LEU A 88 -27.03 -1.75 24.95
N VAL A 89 -25.86 -2.27 25.33
CA VAL A 89 -24.92 -2.93 24.39
C VAL A 89 -25.55 -4.15 23.74
N ASP A 90 -26.26 -4.97 24.52
CA ASP A 90 -26.96 -6.16 24.02
C ASP A 90 -28.13 -5.80 23.11
N GLU A 91 -28.93 -4.79 23.47
CA GLU A 91 -30.01 -4.27 22.64
C GLU A 91 -29.50 -3.70 21.31
N GLU A 92 -28.40 -2.95 21.32
CA GLU A 92 -27.77 -2.44 20.10
C GLU A 92 -27.24 -3.58 19.21
N ARG A 93 -26.67 -4.62 19.82
CA ARG A 93 -26.22 -5.82 19.10
C ARG A 93 -27.40 -6.57 18.48
N ALA A 94 -28.43 -6.85 19.28
CA ALA A 94 -29.65 -7.53 18.82
C ALA A 94 -30.33 -6.75 17.70
N ARG A 95 -30.39 -5.41 17.79
CA ARG A 95 -30.92 -4.54 16.74
C ARG A 95 -30.14 -4.68 15.43
N LYS A 96 -28.80 -4.68 15.48
CA LYS A 96 -27.94 -4.87 14.30
C LYS A 96 -28.09 -6.27 13.69
N GLU A 97 -28.29 -7.28 14.53
CA GLU A 97 -28.51 -8.67 14.11
C GLU A 97 -29.91 -8.89 13.52
N ALA A 98 -30.92 -8.18 14.01
CA ALA A 98 -32.28 -8.20 13.50
C ALA A 98 -32.44 -7.52 12.13
N LEU A 99 -31.52 -6.63 11.73
CA LEU A 99 -31.57 -5.97 10.43
C LEU A 99 -31.62 -6.98 9.28
N THR A 100 -32.55 -6.77 8.37
CA THR A 100 -32.63 -7.48 7.09
C THR A 100 -31.41 -7.19 6.22
N LYS A 101 -31.20 -8.00 5.18
CA LYS A 101 -30.10 -7.80 4.24
C LYS A 101 -30.24 -6.45 3.51
N GLU A 102 -31.47 -6.07 3.21
CA GLU A 102 -31.89 -4.84 2.54
C GLU A 102 -31.59 -3.61 3.40
N GLU A 103 -32.02 -3.60 4.67
CA GLU A 103 -31.73 -2.51 5.61
C GLU A 103 -30.23 -2.35 5.86
N ARG A 104 -29.50 -3.46 6.04
CA ARG A 104 -28.03 -3.42 6.16
C ARG A 104 -27.38 -2.79 4.94
N LYS A 105 -27.89 -3.09 3.74
CA LYS A 105 -27.39 -2.52 2.49
C LYS A 105 -27.71 -1.02 2.40
N ALA A 106 -28.90 -0.59 2.82
CA ALA A 106 -29.30 0.82 2.85
C ALA A 106 -28.42 1.64 3.82
N LEU A 107 -28.27 1.20 5.07
CA LEU A 107 -27.40 1.87 6.07
C LEU A 107 -25.92 1.90 5.62
N ALA A 108 -25.45 0.87 4.94
CA ALA A 108 -24.10 0.86 4.38
C ALA A 108 -23.94 1.87 3.23
N ALA A 109 -24.98 2.08 2.42
CA ALA A 109 -24.98 3.07 1.34
C ALA A 109 -24.99 4.50 1.90
N GLU A 110 -25.82 4.78 2.90
CA GLU A 110 -25.86 6.08 3.60
C GLU A 110 -24.51 6.45 4.23
N ARG A 111 -23.93 5.53 5.04
CA ARG A 111 -22.59 5.73 5.61
C ARG A 111 -21.51 5.91 4.55
N LYS A 112 -21.66 5.24 3.40
CA LYS A 112 -20.74 5.39 2.28
C LYS A 112 -20.85 6.78 1.66
N ALA A 113 -22.07 7.30 1.46
CA ALA A 113 -22.30 8.63 0.91
C ALA A 113 -21.71 9.72 1.80
N VAL A 114 -22.01 9.71 3.11
CA VAL A 114 -21.44 10.66 4.08
C VAL A 114 -19.90 10.60 4.07
N ARG A 115 -19.32 9.39 4.05
CA ARG A 115 -17.87 9.23 3.98
C ARG A 115 -17.29 9.76 2.66
N GLU A 116 -17.97 9.57 1.54
CA GLU A 116 -17.53 10.07 0.23
C GLU A 116 -17.57 11.60 0.17
N GLU A 117 -18.59 12.23 0.75
CA GLU A 117 -18.69 13.68 0.91
C GLU A 117 -17.56 14.25 1.78
N LEU A 118 -17.38 13.70 2.99
CA LEU A 118 -16.31 14.13 3.89
C LEU A 118 -14.93 13.89 3.27
N LYS A 119 -14.74 12.79 2.54
CA LYS A 119 -13.50 12.51 1.83
C LYS A 119 -13.29 13.50 0.68
N ALA A 120 -14.32 13.88 -0.05
CA ALA A 120 -14.20 14.88 -1.12
C ALA A 120 -13.68 16.22 -0.58
N ARG A 121 -14.14 16.63 0.61
CA ARG A 121 -13.75 17.88 1.26
C ARG A 121 -12.39 17.81 1.98
N TYR A 122 -12.16 16.80 2.81
CA TYR A 122 -10.99 16.73 3.72
C TYR A 122 -9.98 15.64 3.36
N GLY A 123 -10.35 14.70 2.49
CA GLY A 123 -9.54 13.54 2.14
C GLY A 123 -8.43 13.81 1.13
N TYR A 124 -8.24 15.06 0.70
CA TYR A 124 -7.27 15.46 -0.33
C TYR A 124 -6.49 16.70 0.08
N ALA A 125 -5.29 16.83 -0.46
CA ALA A 125 -4.44 18.01 -0.43
C ALA A 125 -3.90 18.30 -1.83
N ILE A 126 -3.45 19.52 -2.10
CA ILE A 126 -2.61 19.85 -3.26
C ILE A 126 -1.17 19.90 -2.75
N ALA A 127 -0.34 18.97 -3.22
CA ALA A 127 1.08 18.91 -2.87
C ALA A 127 1.90 19.13 -4.14
N ASN A 128 2.69 20.21 -4.18
CA ASN A 128 3.47 20.63 -5.36
C ASN A 128 2.64 20.68 -6.65
N GLY A 129 1.47 21.31 -6.61
CA GLY A 129 0.59 21.44 -7.78
C GLY A 129 -0.20 20.18 -8.15
N GLN A 130 -0.12 19.09 -7.38
CA GLN A 130 -0.87 17.86 -7.63
C GLN A 130 -1.88 17.57 -6.54
N ARG A 131 -3.11 17.23 -6.93
CA ARG A 131 -4.14 16.75 -6.01
C ARG A 131 -3.82 15.32 -5.55
N VAL A 132 -3.55 15.15 -4.27
CA VAL A 132 -3.15 13.88 -3.64
C VAL A 132 -4.09 13.49 -2.51
N GLU A 133 -4.34 12.18 -2.36
CA GLU A 133 -5.14 11.62 -1.27
C GLU A 133 -4.37 11.70 0.08
N LEU A 134 -5.07 11.92 1.19
CA LEU A 134 -4.52 11.78 2.53
C LEU A 134 -4.60 10.33 3.03
N GLY A 135 -3.66 9.90 3.87
CA GLY A 135 -3.71 8.55 4.46
C GLY A 135 -4.93 8.34 5.38
N THR A 136 -5.32 9.40 6.08
CA THR A 136 -6.59 9.59 6.80
C THR A 136 -6.82 11.10 6.87
N TYR A 137 -8.03 11.53 7.22
CA TYR A 137 -8.39 12.95 7.34
C TYR A 137 -9.15 13.24 8.63
N MET A 138 -9.18 12.28 9.56
CA MET A 138 -9.79 12.39 10.87
C MET A 138 -8.78 12.01 11.95
N THR A 139 -8.84 12.67 13.11
CA THR A 139 -8.11 12.23 14.31
C THR A 139 -8.69 10.93 14.87
N GLU A 140 -7.93 10.27 15.75
CA GLU A 140 -8.45 9.12 16.50
C GLU A 140 -9.45 9.63 17.55
N PRO A 141 -10.67 9.06 17.64
CA PRO A 141 -11.62 9.44 18.67
C PRO A 141 -11.13 9.02 20.05
N SER A 142 -11.72 9.61 21.10
CA SER A 142 -11.52 9.16 22.47
C SER A 142 -11.89 7.69 22.64
N GLY A 143 -11.21 7.00 23.54
CA GLY A 143 -11.50 5.60 23.82
C GLY A 143 -10.50 4.94 24.75
N ILE A 144 -10.66 3.64 24.96
CA ILE A 144 -9.77 2.88 25.83
C ILE A 144 -8.52 2.46 25.07
N PHE A 145 -7.34 2.77 25.61
CA PHE A 145 -6.08 2.34 25.02
C PHE A 145 -5.91 0.83 25.16
N MET A 146 -5.96 0.12 24.03
CA MET A 146 -5.96 -1.34 24.06
C MET A 146 -4.58 -1.95 24.36
N GLY A 147 -3.49 -1.25 24.01
CA GLY A 147 -2.12 -1.79 24.09
C GLY A 147 -1.89 -3.02 23.20
N ARG A 148 -0.62 -3.39 22.98
CA ARG A 148 -0.25 -4.71 22.41
C ARG A 148 0.61 -5.44 23.44
N GLY A 149 0.44 -6.75 23.54
CA GLY A 149 1.09 -7.55 24.58
C GLY A 149 0.73 -7.06 25.99
N GLN A 150 1.69 -7.12 26.91
CA GLN A 150 1.54 -6.70 28.30
C GLN A 150 1.82 -5.20 28.50
N HIS A 151 1.32 -4.35 27.59
CA HIS A 151 1.55 -2.91 27.67
C HIS A 151 1.03 -2.33 29.00
N PRO A 152 1.82 -1.56 29.76
CA PRO A 152 1.44 -1.12 31.11
C PRO A 152 0.25 -0.14 31.09
N LEU A 153 0.15 0.73 30.08
CA LEU A 153 -0.97 1.66 29.92
C LEU A 153 -2.27 1.05 29.35
N ARG A 154 -2.34 -0.26 29.06
CA ARG A 154 -3.58 -0.85 28.52
C ARG A 154 -4.75 -0.67 29.49
N GLY A 155 -5.94 -0.36 28.97
CA GLY A 155 -7.12 -0.06 29.78
C GLY A 155 -7.24 1.41 30.19
N ARG A 156 -6.17 2.21 30.09
CA ARG A 156 -6.24 3.65 30.36
C ARG A 156 -7.12 4.36 29.33
N TRP A 157 -7.79 5.43 29.76
CA TRP A 157 -8.53 6.30 28.88
C TRP A 157 -7.56 7.11 28.03
N LYS A 158 -7.78 7.07 26.72
CA LYS A 158 -7.07 7.87 25.74
C LYS A 158 -8.04 8.89 25.19
N GLU A 159 -7.85 10.12 25.64
CA GLU A 159 -8.63 11.26 25.15
C GLU A 159 -8.21 11.63 23.73
N GLY A 160 -9.20 11.88 22.88
CA GLY A 160 -9.01 12.37 21.52
C GLY A 160 -8.44 13.80 21.49
N ALA A 161 -7.86 14.18 20.36
CA ALA A 161 -7.39 15.55 20.14
C ALA A 161 -8.58 16.48 19.89
N SER A 162 -8.53 17.69 20.46
CA SER A 162 -9.38 18.82 20.07
C SER A 162 -8.75 19.62 18.92
N TYR A 163 -9.41 20.68 18.45
CA TYR A 163 -8.81 21.62 17.50
C TYR A 163 -7.55 22.29 18.09
N GLU A 164 -7.63 22.71 19.37
CA GLU A 164 -6.55 23.39 20.09
C GLU A 164 -5.32 22.50 20.36
N ASP A 165 -5.44 21.17 20.19
CA ASP A 165 -4.34 20.22 20.31
C ASP A 165 -3.57 20.02 18.98
N VAL A 166 -4.09 20.53 17.86
CA VAL A 166 -3.64 20.17 16.51
C VAL A 166 -2.87 21.30 15.83
N THR A 167 -1.63 21.00 15.46
CA THR A 167 -0.83 21.82 14.53
C THR A 167 -1.09 21.39 13.07
N LEU A 168 -1.36 22.33 12.17
CA LEU A 168 -1.43 22.10 10.71
C LEU A 168 -0.14 22.48 9.98
N ASN A 169 0.20 21.78 8.90
CA ASN A 169 1.31 22.11 7.99
C ASN A 169 0.76 22.62 6.66
N LEU A 170 0.90 23.90 6.39
CA LEU A 170 0.38 24.57 5.21
C LEU A 170 1.46 25.45 4.58
N SER A 171 1.51 25.50 3.26
CA SER A 171 2.37 26.45 2.58
C SER A 171 1.80 27.88 2.70
N PRO A 172 2.64 28.93 2.61
CA PRO A 172 2.19 30.31 2.81
C PRO A 172 1.08 30.79 1.87
N ASP A 173 0.95 30.17 0.70
CA ASP A 173 -0.07 30.43 -0.32
C ASP A 173 -1.40 29.68 -0.08
N ALA A 174 -1.48 28.82 0.94
CA ALA A 174 -2.67 28.04 1.22
C ALA A 174 -3.74 28.88 1.94
N PRO A 175 -5.04 28.76 1.57
CA PRO A 175 -6.14 29.30 2.37
C PRO A 175 -6.13 28.73 3.79
N ARG A 176 -6.44 29.56 4.78
CA ARG A 176 -6.51 29.13 6.18
C ARG A 176 -7.76 28.28 6.43
N PRO A 177 -7.62 27.02 6.90
CA PRO A 177 -8.77 26.19 7.24
C PRO A 177 -9.53 26.70 8.46
N GLU A 178 -10.84 26.48 8.49
CA GLU A 178 -11.68 26.74 9.66
C GLU A 178 -11.25 25.86 10.85
N GLY A 179 -11.38 26.40 12.08
CA GLY A 179 -11.08 25.71 13.33
C GLY A 179 -10.06 26.43 14.22
N ASP A 180 -10.19 26.27 15.53
CA ASP A 180 -9.29 26.85 16.54
C ASP A 180 -8.03 25.99 16.71
N TRP A 181 -7.21 25.92 15.67
CA TRP A 181 -5.98 25.12 15.62
C TRP A 181 -4.93 25.63 16.59
N GLU A 182 -4.12 24.71 17.16
CA GLU A 182 -2.97 25.05 18.03
C GLU A 182 -2.02 26.03 17.34
N GLU A 183 -1.61 25.67 16.11
CA GLU A 183 -0.66 26.42 15.31
C GLU A 183 -0.80 26.03 13.82
N ILE A 184 -0.49 26.96 12.92
CA ILE A 184 -0.30 26.68 11.50
C ILE A 184 1.16 26.99 11.15
N VAL A 185 1.90 25.98 10.71
CA VAL A 185 3.33 26.08 10.36
C VAL A 185 3.58 25.71 8.91
N TRP A 186 4.76 26.04 8.40
CA TRP A 186 5.28 25.53 7.13
C TRP A 186 6.58 24.76 7.35
N GLN A 187 6.53 23.44 7.20
CA GLN A 187 7.66 22.51 7.32
C GLN A 187 7.85 21.70 6.03
N PRO A 188 8.50 22.28 5.00
CA PRO A 188 8.62 21.68 3.66
C PRO A 188 9.42 20.38 3.61
N GLU A 189 10.27 20.10 4.59
CA GLU A 189 11.04 18.85 4.72
C GLU A 189 10.15 17.66 5.11
N SER A 190 9.01 17.95 5.72
CA SER A 190 8.01 17.01 6.21
C SER A 190 6.85 16.84 5.22
N MET A 191 6.15 15.72 5.30
CA MET A 191 4.96 15.43 4.47
C MET A 191 3.72 15.15 5.34
N TRP A 192 3.77 15.56 6.60
CA TRP A 192 2.60 15.52 7.47
C TRP A 192 1.73 16.74 7.16
N VAL A 193 0.43 16.57 7.33
CA VAL A 193 -0.63 17.54 7.09
C VAL A 193 -1.13 18.11 8.40
N ALA A 194 -1.28 17.25 9.40
CA ALA A 194 -1.58 17.64 10.77
C ALA A 194 -0.76 16.79 11.74
N ARG A 195 -0.46 17.35 12.91
CA ARG A 195 0.14 16.64 14.03
C ARG A 195 -0.44 17.10 15.35
N TRP A 196 -0.41 16.24 16.36
CA TRP A 196 -0.82 16.57 17.73
C TRP A 196 -0.10 15.68 18.73
N LYS A 197 -0.05 16.10 19.99
CA LYS A 197 0.49 15.27 21.07
C LYS A 197 -0.59 14.35 21.62
N ASP A 198 -0.33 13.05 21.62
CA ASP A 198 -1.22 12.08 22.25
C ASP A 198 -1.24 12.30 23.77
N LYS A 199 -2.41 12.64 24.33
CA LYS A 199 -2.57 13.02 25.74
C LYS A 199 -2.17 11.90 26.72
N LEU A 200 -2.30 10.64 26.32
CA LEU A 200 -1.96 9.49 27.17
C LEU A 200 -0.45 9.18 27.15
N SER A 201 0.15 9.08 25.97
CA SER A 201 1.54 8.65 25.79
C SER A 201 2.55 9.79 25.63
N GLY A 202 2.08 11.02 25.46
CA GLY A 202 2.91 12.19 25.17
C GLY A 202 3.58 12.18 23.79
N LYS A 203 3.34 11.16 22.96
CA LYS A 203 3.98 10.98 21.65
C LYS A 203 3.24 11.75 20.56
N LEU A 204 3.99 12.32 19.62
CA LEU A 204 3.39 13.00 18.47
C LEU A 204 2.70 12.01 17.53
N LYS A 205 1.46 12.33 17.16
CA LYS A 205 0.65 11.70 16.13
C LYS A 205 0.65 12.58 14.89
N TYR A 206 0.39 11.97 13.75
CA TYR A 206 0.48 12.63 12.46
C TYR A 206 -0.57 12.10 11.50
N ILE A 207 -1.13 13.00 10.72
CA ILE A 207 -1.80 12.69 9.46
C ILE A 207 -0.81 12.96 8.33
N TRP A 208 -0.60 11.98 7.47
CA TRP A 208 0.34 12.06 6.34
C TRP A 208 -0.40 12.07 5.01
N LEU A 209 0.25 12.60 3.98
CA LEU A 209 -0.10 12.27 2.59
C LEU A 209 -0.13 10.74 2.39
N SER A 210 -1.06 10.26 1.56
CA SER A 210 -1.22 8.85 1.23
C SER A 210 0.05 8.27 0.62
N ASP A 211 0.27 6.96 0.77
CA ASP A 211 1.35 6.23 0.10
C ASP A 211 1.25 6.29 -1.44
N THR A 212 0.09 6.71 -1.97
CA THR A 212 -0.12 6.94 -3.41
C THR A 212 0.34 8.31 -3.89
N ALA A 213 0.73 9.23 -3.00
CA ALA A 213 1.24 10.54 -3.40
C ALA A 213 2.59 10.40 -4.13
N PRO A 214 2.83 11.09 -5.26
CA PRO A 214 4.06 10.94 -6.04
C PRO A 214 5.35 11.14 -5.23
N ILE A 215 5.38 12.13 -4.32
CA ILE A 215 6.54 12.35 -3.43
C ILE A 215 6.80 11.17 -2.47
N LYS A 216 5.75 10.47 -2.02
CA LYS A 216 5.88 9.27 -1.17
C LYS A 216 6.36 8.08 -1.99
N GLN A 217 5.86 7.92 -3.21
CA GLN A 217 6.31 6.88 -4.15
C GLN A 217 7.80 7.06 -4.51
N GLN A 218 8.24 8.29 -4.79
CA GLN A 218 9.65 8.56 -5.07
C GLN A 218 10.56 8.24 -3.87
N ARG A 219 10.14 8.55 -2.64
CA ARG A 219 10.88 8.16 -1.43
C ARG A 219 10.93 6.64 -1.26
N GLU A 220 9.89 5.93 -1.69
CA GLU A 220 9.84 4.47 -1.64
C GLU A 220 10.71 3.82 -2.73
N GLU A 221 10.71 4.33 -3.95
CA GLU A 221 11.65 3.96 -5.01
C GLU A 221 13.10 4.12 -4.52
N ASN A 222 13.45 5.31 -4.02
CA ASN A 222 14.78 5.59 -3.46
C ASN A 222 15.17 4.65 -2.31
N LYS A 223 14.20 4.22 -1.50
CA LYS A 223 14.42 3.23 -0.44
C LYS A 223 14.79 1.87 -1.04
N PHE A 224 14.12 1.42 -2.10
CA PHE A 224 14.45 0.16 -2.75
C PHE A 224 15.78 0.25 -3.53
N ASP A 225 16.11 1.41 -4.09
CA ASP A 225 17.42 1.64 -4.72
C ASP A 225 18.58 1.54 -3.73
N LYS A 226 18.36 1.87 -2.46
CA LYS A 226 19.34 1.61 -1.39
C LYS A 226 19.54 0.11 -1.14
N ALA A 227 18.49 -0.70 -1.27
CA ALA A 227 18.60 -2.14 -1.13
C ALA A 227 19.34 -2.77 -2.32
N ILE A 228 19.11 -2.29 -3.54
CA ILE A 228 19.88 -2.70 -4.74
C ILE A 228 21.36 -2.31 -4.59
N ARG A 229 21.65 -1.08 -4.14
CA ARG A 229 23.03 -0.66 -3.86
C ARG A 229 23.69 -1.51 -2.77
N LEU A 230 22.93 -1.89 -1.74
CA LEU A 230 23.43 -2.81 -0.71
C LEU A 230 23.78 -4.17 -1.31
N ASP A 231 22.96 -4.75 -2.21
CA ASP A 231 23.26 -6.05 -2.84
C ASP A 231 24.63 -6.05 -3.53
N ALA A 232 24.92 -5.00 -4.30
CA ALA A 232 26.21 -4.83 -4.98
C ALA A 232 27.41 -4.73 -4.00
N GLU A 233 27.23 -4.03 -2.88
CA GLU A 233 28.29 -3.79 -1.87
C GLU A 233 28.26 -4.79 -0.70
N LEU A 234 27.36 -5.79 -0.72
CA LEU A 234 27.09 -6.62 0.47
C LEU A 234 28.33 -7.42 0.89
N HIS A 235 29.11 -7.88 -0.08
CA HIS A 235 30.37 -8.59 0.16
C HIS A 235 31.33 -7.72 0.99
N ARG A 236 31.55 -6.47 0.58
CA ARG A 236 32.41 -5.50 1.27
C ARG A 236 31.92 -5.20 2.69
N VAL A 237 30.60 -5.07 2.86
CA VAL A 237 30.01 -4.85 4.19
C VAL A 237 30.24 -6.05 5.10
N ARG A 238 30.04 -7.28 4.59
CA ARG A 238 30.27 -8.51 5.34
C ARG A 238 31.74 -8.73 5.67
N GLU A 239 32.65 -8.51 4.73
CA GLU A 239 34.09 -8.59 4.98
C GLU A 239 34.53 -7.63 6.09
N ARG A 240 34.01 -6.40 6.07
CA ARG A 240 34.32 -5.44 7.12
C ARG A 240 33.75 -5.84 8.48
N ILE A 241 32.51 -6.34 8.52
CA ILE A 241 31.91 -6.88 9.75
C ILE A 241 32.77 -8.03 10.27
N GLU A 242 33.16 -8.97 9.40
CA GLU A 242 33.99 -10.13 9.76
C GLU A 242 35.35 -9.72 10.32
N GLN A 243 36.05 -8.78 9.67
CA GLN A 243 37.29 -8.22 10.19
C GLN A 243 37.10 -7.58 11.58
N ASP A 244 36.06 -6.76 11.73
CA ASP A 244 35.81 -6.04 12.97
C ASP A 244 35.27 -6.96 14.10
N LEU A 245 34.77 -8.17 13.80
CA LEU A 245 34.42 -9.18 14.81
C LEU A 245 35.65 -9.66 15.60
N HIS A 246 36.83 -9.56 15.01
CA HIS A 246 38.13 -9.93 15.60
C HIS A 246 38.94 -8.70 16.08
N ASP A 247 38.40 -7.49 16.04
CA ASP A 247 39.14 -6.27 16.42
C ASP A 247 39.57 -6.30 17.90
N GLU A 248 40.77 -5.80 18.21
CA GLU A 248 41.25 -5.74 19.59
C GLU A 248 40.40 -4.82 20.48
N ARG A 249 39.80 -3.78 19.91
CA ARG A 249 38.97 -2.80 20.62
C ARG A 249 37.58 -3.38 20.90
N PRO A 250 37.19 -3.57 22.18
CA PRO A 250 35.89 -4.18 22.52
C PRO A 250 34.68 -3.42 21.95
N ALA A 251 34.76 -2.09 21.89
CA ALA A 251 33.69 -1.26 21.32
C ALA A 251 33.44 -1.57 19.84
N ARG A 252 34.49 -1.85 19.06
CA ARG A 252 34.40 -2.17 17.63
C ARG A 252 33.85 -3.57 17.41
N ARG A 253 34.34 -4.57 18.16
CA ARG A 253 33.76 -5.94 18.15
C ARG A 253 32.28 -5.93 18.46
N ARG A 254 31.88 -5.19 19.50
CA ARG A 254 30.48 -5.09 19.94
C ARG A 254 29.56 -4.56 18.82
N ILE A 255 29.96 -3.49 18.15
CA ILE A 255 29.19 -2.92 17.03
C ILE A 255 29.14 -3.91 15.86
N ALA A 256 30.26 -4.55 15.53
CA ALA A 256 30.33 -5.56 14.48
C ALA A 256 29.43 -6.77 14.78
N THR A 257 29.43 -7.27 16.02
CA THR A 257 28.53 -8.34 16.48
C THR A 257 27.05 -7.93 16.36
N ALA A 258 26.68 -6.71 16.76
CA ALA A 258 25.31 -6.22 16.54
C ALA A 258 24.95 -6.17 15.04
N CYS A 259 25.85 -5.69 14.18
CA CYS A 259 25.64 -5.65 12.72
C CYS A 259 25.52 -7.05 12.11
N TYR A 260 26.34 -7.99 12.57
CA TYR A 260 26.28 -9.40 12.17
C TYR A 260 24.91 -9.99 12.49
N LEU A 261 24.39 -9.80 13.72
CA LEU A 261 23.06 -10.28 14.09
C LEU A 261 21.94 -9.65 13.25
N ILE A 262 22.05 -8.37 12.92
CA ILE A 262 21.07 -7.69 12.05
C ILE A 262 21.07 -8.30 10.64
N ASP A 263 22.24 -8.54 10.06
CA ASP A 263 22.39 -9.13 8.73
C ASP A 263 21.93 -10.60 8.71
N ALA A 264 22.54 -11.44 9.55
CA ALA A 264 22.35 -12.88 9.54
C ALA A 264 20.93 -13.29 9.96
N LEU A 265 20.35 -12.59 10.95
CA LEU A 265 19.09 -12.99 11.58
C LEU A 265 17.91 -12.12 11.14
N THR A 266 18.15 -11.14 10.28
CA THR A 266 17.16 -10.15 9.84
C THR A 266 16.49 -9.42 11.02
N LEU A 267 17.20 -9.20 12.12
CA LEU A 267 16.65 -8.49 13.28
C LEU A 267 16.39 -7.02 12.97
N ARG A 268 15.46 -6.42 13.71
CA ARG A 268 15.35 -4.96 13.78
C ARG A 268 16.46 -4.45 14.70
N VAL A 269 16.96 -3.25 14.44
CA VAL A 269 18.03 -2.66 15.25
C VAL A 269 17.67 -2.62 16.73
N GLY A 270 16.46 -2.14 17.08
CA GLY A 270 16.08 -1.94 18.48
C GLY A 270 16.51 -0.57 18.97
N ASP A 271 15.67 0.06 19.78
CA ASP A 271 15.96 1.29 20.51
C ASP A 271 15.38 1.11 21.91
N GLU A 272 15.92 1.82 22.89
CA GLU A 272 15.43 1.79 24.27
C GLU A 272 13.96 2.19 24.36
N LYS A 273 13.27 1.59 25.33
CA LYS A 273 11.85 1.76 25.58
C LYS A 273 11.60 2.55 26.84
N ASP A 274 10.58 3.41 26.80
CA ASP A 274 10.10 4.07 27.99
C ASP A 274 9.37 3.08 28.92
N PRO A 275 9.31 3.33 30.25
CA PRO A 275 8.67 2.44 31.22
C PRO A 275 7.17 2.24 30.97
N ASP A 276 6.56 3.18 30.24
CA ASP A 276 5.17 3.15 29.85
C ASP A 276 4.92 2.38 28.53
N GLU A 277 5.95 1.79 27.91
CA GLU A 277 5.84 0.92 26.74
C GLU A 277 5.88 -0.58 27.10
N ALA A 278 5.43 -1.43 26.18
CA ALA A 278 5.60 -2.87 26.32
C ALA A 278 7.09 -3.27 26.22
N ASP A 279 7.54 -4.16 27.13
CA ASP A 279 8.89 -4.72 27.10
C ASP A 279 9.09 -5.55 25.82
N THR A 280 9.80 -4.94 24.87
CA THR A 280 10.09 -5.51 23.57
C THR A 280 11.48 -5.09 23.14
N VAL A 281 12.22 -5.99 22.49
CA VAL A 281 13.62 -5.78 22.16
C VAL A 281 13.93 -5.93 20.67
N GLY A 282 15.01 -5.29 20.24
CA GLY A 282 15.68 -5.54 18.95
C GLY A 282 17.14 -5.94 19.19
N ALA A 283 17.91 -6.03 18.11
CA ALA A 283 19.29 -6.51 18.12
C ALA A 283 20.17 -5.81 19.18
N THR A 284 20.12 -4.49 19.28
CA THR A 284 20.96 -3.70 20.19
C THR A 284 20.38 -3.57 21.60
N THR A 285 19.18 -4.08 21.85
CA THR A 285 18.56 -4.04 23.20
C THR A 285 18.33 -5.45 23.74
N LEU A 286 18.98 -6.45 23.16
CA LEU A 286 19.00 -7.82 23.70
C LEU A 286 19.61 -7.84 25.10
N ARG A 287 19.21 -8.83 25.88
CA ARG A 287 19.58 -9.02 27.28
C ARG A 287 20.05 -10.46 27.50
N PRO A 288 20.83 -10.76 28.55
CA PRO A 288 21.39 -12.09 28.75
C PRO A 288 20.36 -13.22 28.75
N GLU A 289 19.15 -12.99 29.27
CA GLU A 289 18.07 -13.97 29.31
C GLU A 289 17.47 -14.30 27.93
N HIS A 290 17.71 -13.46 26.92
CA HIS A 290 17.19 -13.67 25.57
C HIS A 290 18.06 -14.61 24.73
N ILE A 291 19.21 -15.03 25.23
CA ILE A 291 20.21 -15.79 24.48
C ILE A 291 20.68 -16.99 25.30
N MET A 292 20.62 -18.19 24.75
CA MET A 292 21.26 -19.39 25.31
C MET A 292 22.34 -19.88 24.35
N LEU A 293 23.56 -20.05 24.87
CA LEU A 293 24.69 -20.61 24.13
C LEU A 293 24.74 -22.10 24.43
N HIS A 294 24.67 -22.94 23.40
CA HIS A 294 24.77 -24.38 23.53
C HIS A 294 26.20 -24.86 23.20
N ASP A 295 26.58 -26.00 23.78
CA ASP A 295 27.91 -26.59 23.62
C ASP A 295 28.14 -27.14 22.21
N ASP A 296 27.07 -27.49 21.49
CA ASP A 296 27.07 -28.03 20.12
C ASP A 296 27.25 -26.97 19.02
N GLY A 297 27.57 -25.72 19.39
CA GLY A 297 27.74 -24.61 18.46
C GLY A 297 26.45 -23.86 18.14
N GLN A 298 25.30 -24.29 18.66
CA GLN A 298 24.02 -23.60 18.48
C GLN A 298 23.88 -22.41 19.45
N VAL A 299 23.11 -21.42 19.01
CA VAL A 299 22.65 -20.30 19.84
C VAL A 299 21.14 -20.18 19.69
N GLU A 300 20.43 -20.30 20.81
CA GLU A 300 19.01 -20.05 20.90
C GLU A 300 18.76 -18.60 21.27
N PHE A 301 17.89 -17.93 20.51
CA PHE A 301 17.34 -16.64 20.91
C PHE A 301 15.84 -16.76 21.11
N GLN A 302 15.35 -16.27 22.24
CA GLN A 302 13.94 -16.21 22.57
C GLN A 302 13.60 -14.87 23.22
N PHE A 303 12.80 -14.04 22.54
CA PHE A 303 12.40 -12.74 23.07
C PHE A 303 11.13 -12.20 22.38
N LEU A 304 10.52 -11.18 22.97
CA LEU A 304 9.42 -10.45 22.35
C LEU A 304 9.95 -9.27 21.55
N GLY A 305 9.74 -9.29 20.23
CA GLY A 305 10.10 -8.19 19.34
C GLY A 305 9.00 -7.13 19.24
N LYS A 306 9.13 -6.26 18.23
CA LYS A 306 8.10 -5.25 17.90
C LYS A 306 6.69 -5.86 17.91
N ASP A 307 5.75 -5.13 18.52
CA ASP A 307 4.34 -5.53 18.68
C ASP A 307 4.13 -6.75 19.59
N SER A 308 5.11 -7.05 20.46
CA SER A 308 5.15 -8.21 21.35
C SER A 308 5.04 -9.55 20.59
N VAL A 309 5.56 -9.57 19.37
CA VAL A 309 5.64 -10.80 18.56
C VAL A 309 6.87 -11.58 19.00
N GLU A 310 6.66 -12.81 19.45
CA GLU A 310 7.75 -13.73 19.81
C GLU A 310 8.68 -13.98 18.62
N TRP A 311 9.98 -13.89 18.89
CA TRP A 311 11.05 -14.35 18.02
C TRP A 311 11.79 -15.46 18.75
N HIS A 312 11.65 -16.68 18.24
CA HIS A 312 12.25 -17.88 18.82
C HIS A 312 12.94 -18.69 17.72
N ARG A 313 14.27 -18.80 17.78
CA ARG A 313 15.07 -19.62 16.86
C ARG A 313 16.35 -20.13 17.52
N THR A 314 16.74 -21.34 17.16
CA THR A 314 18.04 -21.94 17.47
C THR A 314 18.81 -22.12 16.18
N ILE A 315 20.05 -21.59 16.14
CA ILE A 315 20.85 -21.49 14.93
C ILE A 315 22.35 -21.68 15.21
N PRO A 316 23.12 -22.30 14.30
CA PRO A 316 24.57 -22.33 14.39
C PRO A 316 25.13 -20.93 14.11
N LEU A 317 26.06 -20.46 14.94
CA LEU A 317 26.80 -19.22 14.74
C LEU A 317 28.31 -19.49 14.68
N PRO A 318 29.10 -18.68 13.96
CA PRO A 318 30.56 -18.78 13.96
C PRO A 318 31.13 -18.69 15.37
N ASP A 319 32.22 -19.41 15.63
CA ASP A 319 32.82 -19.49 16.98
C ASP A 319 33.22 -18.12 17.52
N GLN A 320 33.74 -17.22 16.66
CA GLN A 320 34.06 -15.85 17.08
C GLN A 320 32.81 -15.08 17.54
N VAL A 321 31.67 -15.24 16.86
CA VAL A 321 30.42 -14.59 17.25
C VAL A 321 29.92 -15.16 18.57
N ARG A 322 30.02 -16.48 18.77
CA ARG A 322 29.68 -17.14 20.04
C ARG A 322 30.55 -16.65 21.20
N ALA A 323 31.86 -16.54 20.98
CA ALA A 323 32.81 -16.01 21.95
C ALA A 323 32.48 -14.55 22.31
N ASN A 324 32.23 -13.70 21.32
CA ASN A 324 31.80 -12.32 21.55
C ASN A 324 30.47 -12.27 22.32
N LEU A 325 29.49 -13.11 22.00
CA LEU A 325 28.23 -13.17 22.74
C LEU A 325 28.42 -13.62 24.20
N ALA A 326 29.31 -14.58 24.46
CA ALA A 326 29.65 -14.99 25.82
C ALA A 326 30.27 -13.82 26.61
N GLU A 327 31.26 -13.14 26.04
CA GLU A 327 31.90 -11.94 26.62
C GLU A 327 30.86 -10.84 26.89
N LEU A 328 29.96 -10.57 25.94
CA LEU A 328 28.94 -9.54 26.07
C LEU A 328 27.87 -9.88 27.11
N LYS A 329 27.57 -11.17 27.32
CA LYS A 329 26.66 -11.62 28.38
C LYS A 329 27.27 -11.46 29.76
N GLU A 330 28.54 -11.79 29.92
CA GLU A 330 29.28 -11.64 31.19
C GLU A 330 29.41 -10.15 31.58
N ASN A 331 29.60 -9.28 30.59
CA ASN A 331 29.75 -7.84 30.78
C ASN A 331 28.42 -7.05 30.61
N ALA A 332 27.28 -7.74 30.62
CA ALA A 332 25.99 -7.10 30.42
C ALA A 332 25.66 -6.15 31.57
N ARG A 333 25.19 -4.96 31.23
CA ARG A 333 24.89 -3.90 32.21
C ARG A 333 23.79 -2.96 31.69
N PRO A 334 23.21 -2.14 32.56
CA PRO A 334 22.38 -1.02 32.14
C PRO A 334 23.04 -0.19 31.03
N SER A 335 22.22 0.29 30.09
CA SER A 335 22.66 1.34 29.18
C SER A 335 23.02 2.60 29.96
N SER A 336 24.09 3.28 29.56
CA SER A 336 24.52 4.54 30.16
C SER A 336 23.55 5.72 29.96
N GLY A 337 22.55 5.58 29.08
CA GLY A 337 21.47 6.55 28.90
C GLY A 337 20.22 6.29 29.75
N ALA A 338 20.20 5.22 30.55
CA ALA A 338 19.07 4.86 31.38
C ALA A 338 19.00 5.75 32.64
N ASN A 339 17.94 6.54 32.79
CA ASN A 339 17.59 7.20 34.06
C ASN A 339 16.95 6.20 35.04
N ASP A 340 17.06 6.46 36.34
CA ASP A 340 16.73 5.62 37.52
C ASP A 340 15.24 5.19 37.71
N GLY A 341 14.53 4.81 36.67
CA GLY A 341 13.13 4.33 36.75
C GLY A 341 12.99 2.80 36.80
N GLU A 342 11.95 2.27 37.44
CA GLU A 342 11.65 0.83 37.46
C GLU A 342 11.43 0.28 36.03
N GLY A 343 12.22 -0.72 35.64
CA GLY A 343 12.27 -1.29 34.28
C GLY A 343 13.35 -0.68 33.37
N ARG A 344 13.90 0.49 33.75
CA ARG A 344 15.14 1.05 33.19
C ARG A 344 16.31 0.47 33.99
N GLY A 345 17.35 -0.01 33.30
CA GLY A 345 18.51 -0.61 33.96
C GLY A 345 18.51 -2.14 34.06
N LEU A 346 17.70 -2.84 33.26
CA LEU A 346 17.98 -4.26 33.03
C LEU A 346 19.30 -4.39 32.23
N PRO A 347 20.12 -5.41 32.52
CA PRO A 347 21.39 -5.60 31.85
C PRO A 347 21.16 -5.89 30.35
N GLN A 348 21.73 -5.06 29.49
CA GLN A 348 21.76 -5.27 28.05
C GLN A 348 23.12 -5.83 27.66
N ILE A 349 23.14 -6.70 26.66
CA ILE A 349 24.41 -7.22 26.10
C ILE A 349 25.10 -6.17 25.20
N PHE A 350 24.41 -5.07 24.87
CA PHE A 350 24.89 -3.98 24.01
C PHE A 350 24.68 -2.58 24.63
N PRO A 351 25.14 -2.32 25.87
CA PRO A 351 24.71 -1.16 26.66
C PRO A 351 25.09 0.21 26.08
N ASP A 352 26.11 0.29 25.20
CA ASP A 352 26.57 1.54 24.58
C ASP A 352 26.33 1.59 23.06
N VAL A 353 25.56 0.64 22.52
CA VAL A 353 25.29 0.55 21.09
C VAL A 353 23.83 0.91 20.84
N SER A 354 23.63 2.08 20.25
CA SER A 354 22.30 2.53 19.80
C SER A 354 22.13 2.32 18.31
N SER A 355 20.92 2.56 17.80
CA SER A 355 20.66 2.64 16.37
C SER A 355 21.52 3.70 15.67
N ARG A 356 21.88 4.80 16.35
CA ARG A 356 22.79 5.82 15.82
C ARG A 356 24.19 5.25 15.64
N THR A 357 24.71 4.52 16.63
CA THR A 357 26.03 3.87 16.57
C THR A 357 26.10 2.88 15.42
N VAL A 358 25.10 2.00 15.30
CA VAL A 358 25.03 1.01 14.20
C VAL A 358 24.95 1.69 12.84
N ASN A 359 24.08 2.70 12.68
CA ASN A 359 23.92 3.37 11.40
C ASN A 359 25.17 4.19 11.00
N ALA A 360 25.86 4.81 11.96
CA ALA A 360 27.13 5.50 11.72
C ALA A 360 28.22 4.53 11.25
N TYR A 361 28.34 3.37 11.90
CA TYR A 361 29.26 2.32 11.49
C TYR A 361 28.97 1.83 10.07
N LEU A 362 27.72 1.46 9.77
CA LEU A 362 27.32 1.02 8.43
C LEU A 362 27.52 2.10 7.37
N SER A 363 27.20 3.35 7.69
CA SER A 363 27.40 4.50 6.79
C SER A 363 28.87 4.79 6.51
N SER A 364 29.78 4.46 7.44
CA SER A 364 31.23 4.58 7.22
C SER A 364 31.78 3.56 6.21
N ILE A 365 31.05 2.46 5.98
CA ILE A 365 31.41 1.44 5.00
C ILE A 365 30.78 1.77 3.64
N VAL A 366 29.46 2.03 3.65
CA VAL A 366 28.69 2.40 2.46
C VAL A 366 27.87 3.66 2.79
N PRO A 367 28.17 4.82 2.18
CA PRO A 367 27.49 6.08 2.49
C PRO A 367 25.96 5.97 2.41
N GLY A 368 25.28 6.35 3.50
CA GLY A 368 23.82 6.35 3.60
C GLY A 368 23.18 4.98 3.87
N LEU A 369 23.98 3.93 4.11
CA LEU A 369 23.50 2.63 4.57
C LEU A 369 23.02 2.70 6.03
N SER A 370 21.94 1.96 6.32
CA SER A 370 21.37 1.85 7.67
C SER A 370 20.86 0.44 7.91
N ALA A 371 20.70 0.06 9.19
CA ALA A 371 20.28 -1.29 9.60
C ALA A 371 18.97 -1.74 8.94
N LYS A 372 18.02 -0.81 8.74
CA LYS A 372 16.71 -1.12 8.11
C LYS A 372 16.81 -1.59 6.66
N VAL A 373 17.91 -1.28 5.96
CA VAL A 373 18.10 -1.64 4.55
C VAL A 373 18.29 -3.15 4.41
N PHE A 374 18.99 -3.81 5.34
CA PHE A 374 19.20 -5.26 5.35
C PHE A 374 17.89 -6.06 5.29
N ARG A 375 16.89 -5.68 6.10
CA ARG A 375 15.57 -6.37 6.07
C ARG A 375 14.84 -6.20 4.74
N THR A 376 14.99 -5.05 4.08
CA THR A 376 14.38 -4.80 2.76
C THR A 376 15.11 -5.62 1.69
N HIS A 377 16.44 -5.60 1.72
CA HIS A 377 17.30 -6.40 0.85
C HIS A 377 16.99 -7.89 0.97
N HIS A 378 17.09 -8.47 2.17
CA HIS A 378 16.92 -9.91 2.39
C HIS A 378 15.51 -10.41 2.04
N ALA A 379 14.48 -9.61 2.33
CA ALA A 379 13.11 -9.93 1.91
C ALA A 379 12.96 -9.94 0.38
N THR A 380 13.59 -8.98 -0.30
CA THR A 380 13.59 -8.89 -1.77
C THR A 380 14.34 -10.06 -2.40
N MET A 381 15.52 -10.40 -1.89
CA MET A 381 16.32 -11.53 -2.37
C MET A 381 15.66 -12.88 -2.13
N ALA A 382 14.97 -13.06 -0.99
CA ALA A 382 14.19 -14.26 -0.73
C ALA A 382 13.07 -14.44 -1.77
N VAL A 383 12.38 -13.36 -2.13
CA VAL A 383 11.35 -13.39 -3.17
C VAL A 383 11.96 -13.71 -4.53
N GLU A 384 13.05 -13.04 -4.92
CA GLU A 384 13.70 -13.29 -6.20
C GLU A 384 14.16 -14.74 -6.34
N ARG A 385 14.81 -15.29 -5.31
CA ARG A 385 15.23 -16.70 -5.26
C ARG A 385 14.03 -17.64 -5.38
N SER A 386 12.99 -17.44 -4.57
CA SER A 386 11.77 -18.28 -4.60
C SER A 386 11.10 -18.27 -5.97
N LEU A 387 10.99 -17.10 -6.60
CA LEU A 387 10.44 -16.96 -7.95
C LEU A 387 11.29 -17.69 -8.99
N LYS A 388 12.63 -17.62 -8.90
CA LYS A 388 13.55 -18.34 -9.79
C LYS A 388 13.44 -19.86 -9.60
N GLU A 389 13.39 -20.32 -8.36
CA GLU A 389 13.28 -21.75 -8.00
C GLU A 389 11.93 -22.36 -8.36
N SER A 390 10.88 -21.53 -8.48
CA SER A 390 9.55 -21.99 -8.89
C SER A 390 9.51 -22.60 -10.30
N ARG A 391 10.47 -22.25 -11.17
CA ARG A 391 10.61 -22.71 -12.57
C ARG A 391 9.33 -22.57 -13.42
N VAL A 392 8.40 -21.70 -13.01
CA VAL A 392 7.17 -21.41 -13.74
C VAL A 392 7.50 -20.71 -15.06
N LYS A 393 6.81 -21.08 -16.13
CA LYS A 393 7.05 -20.57 -17.49
C LYS A 393 5.84 -19.80 -18.03
N ALA A 394 6.01 -19.05 -19.11
CA ALA A 394 4.94 -18.32 -19.77
C ALA A 394 3.70 -19.18 -20.09
N LYS A 395 3.93 -20.40 -20.59
CA LYS A 395 2.89 -21.38 -20.94
C LYS A 395 2.16 -22.02 -19.74
N ASP A 396 2.64 -21.84 -18.51
CA ASP A 396 1.97 -22.40 -17.35
C ASP A 396 0.64 -21.66 -17.07
N PRO A 397 -0.36 -22.34 -16.50
CA PRO A 397 -1.60 -21.70 -16.11
C PRO A 397 -1.39 -20.56 -15.10
N GLU A 398 -2.23 -19.53 -15.19
CA GLU A 398 -2.16 -18.35 -14.32
C GLU A 398 -2.15 -18.69 -12.81
N TYR A 399 -2.88 -19.75 -12.40
CA TYR A 399 -2.91 -20.14 -10.98
C TYR A 399 -1.53 -20.58 -10.45
N LYS A 400 -0.66 -21.16 -11.29
CA LYS A 400 0.70 -21.53 -10.91
C LYS A 400 1.58 -20.29 -10.75
N LYS A 401 1.41 -19.29 -11.62
CA LYS A 401 2.10 -18.00 -11.53
C LYS A 401 1.68 -17.27 -10.23
N TRP A 402 0.37 -17.20 -9.97
CA TRP A 402 -0.15 -16.67 -8.70
C TRP A 402 0.36 -17.44 -7.47
N GLN A 403 0.44 -18.78 -7.56
CA GLN A 403 0.95 -19.61 -6.48
C GLN A 403 2.43 -19.33 -6.20
N ALA A 404 3.28 -19.25 -7.23
CA ALA A 404 4.69 -18.91 -7.09
C ALA A 404 4.87 -17.53 -6.44
N ALA A 405 4.12 -16.51 -6.90
CA ALA A 405 4.16 -15.18 -6.29
C ALA A 405 3.73 -15.19 -4.81
N SER A 406 2.71 -15.99 -4.47
CA SER A 406 2.21 -16.14 -3.10
C SER A 406 3.20 -16.83 -2.16
N LEU A 407 3.88 -17.88 -2.64
CA LEU A 407 4.92 -18.59 -1.88
C LEU A 407 6.15 -17.72 -1.67
N ALA A 408 6.59 -16.97 -2.68
CA ALA A 408 7.70 -16.04 -2.56
C ALA A 408 7.44 -14.97 -1.48
N ASN A 409 6.22 -14.42 -1.42
CA ASN A 409 5.85 -13.48 -0.36
C ASN A 409 5.77 -14.15 1.02
N LEU A 410 5.31 -15.41 1.09
CA LEU A 410 5.30 -16.18 2.33
C LEU A 410 6.72 -16.37 2.87
N GLU A 411 7.69 -16.69 2.01
CA GLU A 411 9.11 -16.80 2.40
C GLU A 411 9.63 -15.49 3.00
N ALA A 412 9.35 -14.35 2.36
CA ALA A 412 9.73 -13.04 2.91
C ALA A 412 9.05 -12.77 4.27
N ALA A 413 7.78 -13.15 4.43
CA ALA A 413 7.06 -13.00 5.69
C ALA A 413 7.65 -13.87 6.82
N ILE A 414 8.01 -15.12 6.51
CA ILE A 414 8.69 -16.05 7.44
C ILE A 414 10.05 -15.49 7.84
N LEU A 415 10.86 -15.09 6.87
CA LEU A 415 12.19 -14.52 7.09
C LEU A 415 12.11 -13.32 8.04
N CYS A 416 11.19 -12.40 7.76
CA CYS A 416 10.99 -11.19 8.55
C CYS A 416 10.23 -11.38 9.87
N ASN A 417 9.83 -12.59 10.23
CA ASN A 417 8.98 -12.91 11.38
C ASN A 417 7.66 -12.09 11.42
N HIS A 418 6.98 -11.95 10.28
CA HIS A 418 5.70 -11.23 10.19
C HIS A 418 4.53 -12.16 10.50
N THR A 419 4.14 -12.25 11.77
CA THR A 419 3.05 -13.14 12.21
C THR A 419 1.71 -12.39 12.38
N LYS A 420 0.64 -13.15 12.60
CA LYS A 420 -0.68 -12.68 13.03
C LYS A 420 -1.37 -13.75 13.89
N LYS A 421 -2.26 -13.35 14.79
CA LYS A 421 -3.05 -14.25 15.63
C LYS A 421 -3.91 -15.17 14.75
N ASP A 422 -3.94 -16.47 15.07
CA ASP A 422 -4.88 -17.40 14.46
C ASP A 422 -6.30 -17.05 14.92
N THR A 423 -7.22 -16.88 13.97
CA THR A 423 -8.60 -16.52 14.25
C THR A 423 -9.48 -17.74 14.59
N GLY A 424 -8.92 -18.95 14.64
CA GLY A 424 -9.65 -20.20 14.92
C GLY A 424 -10.57 -20.69 13.79
N ASN A 425 -10.82 -19.86 12.79
CA ASN A 425 -11.74 -20.11 11.66
C ASN A 425 -11.20 -21.06 10.58
N TRP A 426 -10.04 -21.70 10.80
CA TRP A 426 -9.40 -22.55 9.80
C TRP A 426 -10.26 -23.77 9.44
N THR A 427 -10.92 -24.40 10.42
CA THR A 427 -11.78 -25.57 10.19
C THR A 427 -12.90 -25.25 9.20
N LYS A 428 -13.62 -24.14 9.43
CA LYS A 428 -14.68 -23.65 8.54
C LYS A 428 -14.14 -23.29 7.15
N THR A 429 -12.97 -22.64 7.10
CA THR A 429 -12.30 -22.30 5.83
C THR A 429 -11.93 -23.55 5.04
N ARG A 430 -11.37 -24.57 5.70
CA ARG A 430 -10.98 -25.85 5.10
C ARG A 430 -12.18 -26.60 4.52
N GLN A 431 -13.30 -26.61 5.23
CA GLN A 431 -14.56 -27.19 4.76
C GLN A 431 -15.07 -26.48 3.50
N ARG A 432 -15.10 -25.14 3.50
CA ARG A 432 -15.50 -24.35 2.33
C ARG A 432 -14.64 -24.64 1.09
N TYR A 433 -13.33 -24.85 1.27
CA TYR A 433 -12.45 -25.27 0.17
C TYR A 433 -12.76 -26.69 -0.32
N ALA A 434 -13.08 -27.62 0.58
CA ALA A 434 -13.48 -28.98 0.21
C ALA A 434 -14.76 -28.97 -0.64
N GLU A 435 -15.80 -28.27 -0.20
CA GLU A 435 -17.07 -28.15 -0.95
C GLU A 435 -16.88 -27.50 -2.32
N ARG A 436 -16.07 -26.44 -2.40
CA ARG A 436 -15.73 -25.79 -3.69
C ARG A 436 -14.99 -26.75 -4.62
N ARG A 437 -14.08 -27.55 -4.08
CA ARG A 437 -13.29 -28.54 -4.84
C ARG A 437 -14.17 -29.67 -5.35
N ASP A 438 -15.10 -30.16 -4.55
CA ASP A 438 -16.02 -31.24 -4.94
C ASP A 438 -16.91 -30.81 -6.09
N LYS A 439 -17.55 -29.63 -6.00
CA LYS A 439 -18.32 -29.03 -7.10
C LYS A 439 -17.49 -28.84 -8.37
N ALA A 440 -16.22 -28.44 -8.23
CA ALA A 440 -15.31 -28.29 -9.38
C ALA A 440 -14.94 -29.64 -10.01
N ARG A 441 -14.78 -30.70 -9.21
CA ARG A 441 -14.51 -32.06 -9.69
C ARG A 441 -15.69 -32.70 -10.38
N GLU A 442 -16.90 -32.51 -9.87
CA GLU A 442 -18.13 -32.93 -10.57
C GLU A 442 -18.23 -32.26 -11.95
N ARG A 443 -17.92 -30.97 -12.03
CA ARG A 443 -17.87 -30.25 -13.30
C ARG A 443 -16.80 -30.78 -14.24
N LEU A 444 -15.61 -31.13 -13.72
CA LEU A 444 -14.54 -31.75 -14.49
C LEU A 444 -15.00 -33.10 -15.06
N ALA A 445 -15.56 -33.99 -14.23
CA ALA A 445 -16.06 -35.30 -14.65
C ALA A 445 -17.08 -35.19 -15.80
N ARG A 446 -18.03 -34.25 -15.72
CA ARG A 446 -18.98 -33.99 -16.82
C ARG A 446 -18.29 -33.63 -18.15
N TYR A 447 -17.22 -32.83 -18.11
CA TYR A 447 -16.48 -32.48 -19.33
C TYR A 447 -15.58 -33.63 -19.81
N GLU A 448 -15.08 -34.48 -18.92
CA GLU A 448 -14.36 -35.71 -19.29
C GLU A 448 -15.27 -36.66 -20.05
N ASP A 449 -16.50 -36.83 -19.59
CA ASP A 449 -17.55 -37.60 -20.27
C ASP A 449 -17.90 -36.99 -21.64
N GLN A 450 -18.06 -35.66 -21.70
CA GLN A 450 -18.31 -34.97 -22.97
C GLN A 450 -17.16 -35.16 -23.97
N VAL A 451 -15.90 -35.11 -23.53
CA VAL A 451 -14.74 -35.36 -24.40
C VAL A 451 -14.74 -36.81 -24.89
N ARG A 452 -15.08 -37.77 -24.02
CA ARG A 452 -15.20 -39.19 -24.40
C ARG A 452 -16.27 -39.39 -25.46
N GLU A 453 -17.45 -38.79 -25.27
CA GLU A 453 -18.56 -38.83 -26.23
C GLU A 453 -18.17 -38.23 -27.59
N GLN A 454 -17.62 -37.01 -27.61
CA GLN A 454 -17.21 -36.35 -28.85
C GLN A 454 -16.09 -37.12 -29.57
N ARG A 455 -15.17 -37.73 -28.83
CA ARG A 455 -14.12 -38.59 -29.40
C ARG A 455 -14.71 -39.83 -30.06
N ASN A 456 -15.68 -40.46 -29.41
CA ASN A 456 -16.38 -41.62 -29.96
C ASN A 456 -17.19 -41.24 -31.20
N ALA A 457 -17.88 -40.09 -31.18
CA ALA A 457 -18.61 -39.57 -32.34
C ALA A 457 -17.70 -39.30 -33.54
N VAL A 458 -16.52 -38.71 -33.33
CA VAL A 458 -15.51 -38.52 -34.40
C VAL A 458 -15.03 -39.86 -34.95
N ALA A 459 -14.78 -40.86 -34.09
CA ALA A 459 -14.34 -42.18 -34.51
C ALA A 459 -15.44 -42.93 -35.31
N ALA A 460 -16.68 -42.88 -34.85
CA ALA A 460 -17.84 -43.45 -35.55
C ALA A 460 -18.03 -42.79 -36.92
N LEU A 461 -17.97 -41.46 -36.99
CA LEU A 461 -18.12 -40.72 -38.24
C LEU A 461 -16.98 -41.01 -39.24
N ARG A 462 -15.76 -41.28 -38.77
CA ARG A 462 -14.64 -41.75 -39.62
C ARG A 462 -14.91 -43.14 -40.20
N ARG A 463 -15.42 -44.07 -39.39
CA ARG A 463 -15.79 -45.42 -39.85
C ARG A 463 -16.92 -45.35 -40.88
N GLU A 464 -17.94 -44.53 -40.61
CA GLU A 464 -19.06 -44.28 -41.53
C GLU A 464 -18.57 -43.68 -42.85
N ALA A 465 -17.67 -42.69 -42.80
CA ALA A 465 -17.08 -42.08 -43.99
C ALA A 465 -16.38 -43.10 -44.88
N LYS A 466 -15.55 -43.97 -44.28
CA LYS A 466 -14.81 -45.03 -45.00
C LYS A 466 -15.77 -46.00 -45.68
N ARG A 467 -16.77 -46.51 -44.94
CA ARG A 467 -17.75 -47.47 -45.47
C ARG A 467 -18.55 -46.87 -46.64
N ARG A 468 -19.05 -45.63 -46.50
CA ARG A 468 -19.82 -44.95 -47.55
C ARG A 468 -19.01 -44.62 -48.79
N GLU A 469 -17.71 -44.45 -48.63
CA GLU A 469 -16.78 -44.24 -49.73
C GLU A 469 -16.49 -45.56 -50.48
N GLU A 470 -16.32 -46.67 -49.77
CA GLU A 470 -16.18 -48.01 -50.34
C GLU A 470 -17.47 -48.48 -51.05
N GLU A 471 -18.65 -48.11 -50.54
CA GLU A 471 -19.97 -48.37 -51.15
C GLU A 471 -20.25 -47.53 -52.42
N ALA A 472 -19.40 -46.57 -52.78
CA ALA A 472 -19.65 -45.68 -53.91
C ALA A 472 -19.39 -46.39 -55.26
N THR A 473 -20.41 -46.44 -56.11
CA THR A 473 -20.36 -47.15 -57.40
C THR A 473 -19.50 -46.48 -58.48
N THR A 474 -19.11 -45.21 -58.33
CA THR A 474 -18.25 -44.51 -59.29
C THR A 474 -17.21 -43.61 -58.59
N PRO A 475 -16.05 -43.34 -59.23
CA PRO A 475 -15.03 -42.44 -58.71
C PRO A 475 -15.55 -41.02 -58.39
N GLU A 476 -16.38 -40.42 -59.25
CA GLU A 476 -17.01 -39.12 -58.97
C GLU A 476 -17.89 -39.15 -57.72
N ARG A 477 -18.63 -40.25 -57.50
CA ARG A 477 -19.53 -40.38 -56.35
C ARG A 477 -18.75 -40.58 -55.06
N ALA A 478 -17.68 -41.37 -55.09
CA ALA A 478 -16.72 -41.50 -53.98
C ALA A 478 -16.12 -40.12 -53.60
N LYS A 479 -15.71 -39.32 -54.59
CA LYS A 479 -15.17 -37.96 -54.38
C LYS A 479 -16.20 -37.03 -53.71
N LYS A 480 -17.47 -37.06 -54.14
CA LYS A 480 -18.56 -36.28 -53.51
C LYS A 480 -18.84 -36.73 -52.07
N VAL A 481 -18.84 -38.03 -51.79
CA VAL A 481 -18.99 -38.59 -50.44
C VAL A 481 -17.85 -38.13 -49.54
N ARG A 482 -16.59 -38.27 -50.00
CA ARG A 482 -15.40 -37.81 -49.27
C ARG A 482 -15.49 -36.32 -48.93
N ALA A 483 -15.86 -35.47 -49.89
CA ALA A 483 -16.03 -34.03 -49.66
C ALA A 483 -17.10 -33.71 -48.58
N ARG A 484 -18.24 -34.41 -48.60
CA ARG A 484 -19.31 -34.25 -47.60
C ARG A 484 -18.86 -34.68 -46.20
N TYR A 485 -18.22 -35.85 -46.08
CA TYR A 485 -17.75 -36.35 -44.78
C TYR A 485 -16.56 -35.56 -44.23
N ASN A 486 -15.71 -35.00 -45.10
CA ASN A 486 -14.66 -34.08 -44.68
C ASN A 486 -15.24 -32.85 -43.96
N LYS A 487 -16.31 -32.24 -44.50
CA LYS A 487 -17.02 -31.12 -43.83
C LYS A 487 -17.60 -31.56 -42.47
N ARG A 488 -18.29 -32.71 -42.42
CA ARG A 488 -18.86 -33.25 -41.16
C ARG A 488 -17.78 -33.56 -40.13
N LEU A 489 -16.65 -34.15 -40.55
CA LEU A 489 -15.50 -34.45 -39.70
C LEU A 489 -14.81 -33.18 -39.19
N ALA A 490 -14.72 -32.13 -39.99
CA ALA A 490 -14.20 -30.83 -39.56
C ALA A 490 -15.06 -30.26 -38.43
N THR A 491 -16.39 -30.26 -38.57
CA THR A 491 -17.31 -29.82 -37.52
C THR A 491 -17.20 -30.67 -36.24
N ALA A 492 -17.16 -32.00 -36.37
CA ALA A 492 -17.00 -32.90 -35.22
C ALA A 492 -15.65 -32.70 -34.51
N ARG A 493 -14.56 -32.46 -35.25
CA ARG A 493 -13.24 -32.13 -34.68
C ARG A 493 -13.29 -30.79 -33.92
N ARG A 494 -13.95 -29.75 -34.46
CA ARG A 494 -14.13 -28.47 -33.75
C ARG A 494 -14.88 -28.64 -32.43
N ARG A 495 -15.94 -29.47 -32.40
CA ARG A 495 -16.67 -29.81 -31.17
C ARG A 495 -15.78 -30.53 -30.16
N LEU A 496 -14.97 -31.50 -30.61
CA LEU A 496 -14.01 -32.19 -29.74
C LEU A 496 -12.94 -31.24 -29.18
N THR A 497 -12.40 -30.32 -29.99
CA THR A 497 -11.44 -29.30 -29.52
C THR A 497 -12.08 -28.43 -28.44
N THR A 498 -13.30 -27.94 -28.67
CA THR A 498 -14.06 -27.14 -27.70
C THR A 498 -14.29 -27.89 -26.39
N ALA A 499 -14.65 -29.19 -26.47
CA ALA A 499 -14.84 -30.04 -25.29
C ALA A 499 -13.53 -30.22 -24.51
N ARG A 500 -12.40 -30.45 -25.21
CA ARG A 500 -11.06 -30.53 -24.58
C ARG A 500 -10.65 -29.23 -23.91
N ASP A 501 -10.96 -28.08 -24.50
CA ASP A 501 -10.70 -26.77 -23.88
C ASP A 501 -11.53 -26.55 -22.60
N ARG A 502 -12.79 -27.00 -22.59
CA ARG A 502 -13.65 -26.98 -21.38
C ARG A 502 -13.10 -27.90 -20.29
N GLN A 503 -12.71 -29.13 -20.65
CA GLN A 503 -12.07 -30.07 -19.73
C GLN A 503 -10.78 -29.50 -19.14
N ARG A 504 -9.89 -28.93 -19.97
CA ARG A 504 -8.64 -28.30 -19.52
C ARG A 504 -8.93 -27.18 -18.51
N ARG A 505 -9.83 -26.24 -18.84
CA ARG A 505 -10.20 -25.15 -17.92
C ARG A 505 -10.80 -25.65 -16.61
N ALA A 506 -11.61 -26.72 -16.63
CA ALA A 506 -12.14 -27.31 -15.41
C ALA A 506 -11.05 -27.98 -14.57
N LYS A 507 -10.07 -28.65 -15.20
CA LYS A 507 -8.91 -29.23 -14.53
C LYS A 507 -8.07 -28.13 -13.85
N ASP A 508 -7.82 -27.04 -14.55
CA ASP A 508 -7.10 -25.88 -14.00
C ASP A 508 -7.88 -25.22 -12.85
N ALA A 509 -9.21 -25.19 -12.91
CA ALA A 509 -10.04 -24.67 -11.83
C ALA A 509 -9.94 -25.52 -10.54
N VAL A 510 -9.91 -26.85 -10.66
CA VAL A 510 -9.67 -27.75 -9.52
C VAL A 510 -8.28 -27.49 -8.93
N ALA A 511 -7.24 -27.48 -9.76
CA ALA A 511 -5.86 -27.23 -9.33
C ALA A 511 -5.69 -25.85 -8.68
N LYS A 512 -6.37 -24.82 -9.20
CA LYS A 512 -6.41 -23.47 -8.60
C LYS A 512 -7.02 -23.50 -7.20
N ILE A 513 -8.11 -24.24 -6.98
CA ILE A 513 -8.73 -24.36 -5.66
C ILE A 513 -7.78 -25.05 -4.67
N ASP A 514 -7.09 -26.11 -5.10
CA ASP A 514 -6.09 -26.80 -4.27
C ASP A 514 -4.90 -25.90 -3.93
N ALA A 515 -4.39 -25.13 -4.91
CA ALA A 515 -3.35 -24.12 -4.67
C ALA A 515 -3.80 -23.05 -3.68
N GLN A 516 -5.01 -22.50 -3.85
CA GLN A 516 -5.59 -21.52 -2.91
C GLN A 516 -5.73 -22.09 -1.50
N LYS A 517 -6.21 -23.33 -1.36
CA LYS A 517 -6.33 -24.02 -0.08
C LYS A 517 -4.97 -24.18 0.60
N ARG A 518 -3.95 -24.62 -0.17
CA ARG A 518 -2.57 -24.78 0.33
C ARG A 518 -2.03 -23.46 0.87
N ILE A 519 -2.06 -22.40 0.04
CA ILE A 519 -1.59 -21.07 0.44
C ILE A 519 -2.35 -20.54 1.66
N ALA A 520 -3.67 -20.74 1.71
CA ALA A 520 -4.48 -20.32 2.86
C ALA A 520 -4.10 -21.03 4.16
N GLY A 521 -3.70 -22.31 4.08
CA GLY A 521 -3.22 -23.09 5.21
C GLY A 521 -1.83 -22.65 5.66
N GLU A 522 -0.89 -22.53 4.73
CA GLU A 522 0.49 -22.13 5.02
C GLU A 522 0.56 -20.71 5.60
N LYS A 523 -0.22 -19.76 5.06
CA LYS A 523 -0.21 -18.36 5.54
C LYS A 523 -1.07 -18.09 6.79
N ARG A 524 -1.62 -19.12 7.42
CA ARG A 524 -2.63 -18.99 8.50
C ARG A 524 -2.16 -18.05 9.61
N VAL A 525 -0.91 -18.21 10.04
CA VAL A 525 -0.28 -17.43 11.12
C VAL A 525 0.67 -16.35 10.60
N TRP A 526 0.76 -16.17 9.27
CA TRP A 526 1.68 -15.23 8.64
C TRP A 526 0.95 -14.01 8.04
N ASN A 527 1.53 -12.83 8.25
CA ASN A 527 1.07 -11.56 7.71
C ASN A 527 1.84 -11.17 6.45
N LEU A 528 1.33 -11.65 5.31
CA LEU A 528 1.86 -11.36 3.98
C LEU A 528 1.63 -9.92 3.51
N GLY A 529 0.73 -9.17 4.16
CA GLY A 529 0.46 -7.78 3.80
C GLY A 529 1.62 -6.86 4.14
N THR A 530 2.23 -7.08 5.31
CA THR A 530 3.35 -6.27 5.81
C THR A 530 4.59 -6.41 4.93
N SER A 531 4.98 -7.63 4.56
CA SER A 531 6.10 -7.89 3.65
C SER A 531 5.85 -7.29 2.26
N LEU A 532 4.68 -7.57 1.68
CA LEU A 532 4.31 -7.12 0.33
C LEU A 532 4.21 -5.61 0.19
N LYS A 533 3.73 -4.92 1.23
CA LYS A 533 3.56 -3.45 1.21
C LYS A 533 4.89 -2.72 1.37
N SER A 534 5.83 -3.25 2.16
CA SER A 534 6.90 -2.41 2.73
C SER A 534 8.31 -3.00 2.67
N TYR A 535 8.52 -4.27 2.33
CA TYR A 535 9.86 -4.88 2.42
C TYR A 535 10.35 -5.48 1.11
N ILE A 536 9.45 -5.79 0.18
CA ILE A 536 9.79 -6.41 -1.10
C ILE A 536 9.81 -5.33 -2.19
N ASP A 537 10.89 -5.23 -2.95
CA ASP A 537 10.94 -4.37 -4.15
C ASP A 537 9.93 -4.88 -5.20
N PRO A 538 8.89 -4.10 -5.54
CA PRO A 538 7.87 -4.52 -6.50
C PRO A 538 8.43 -4.71 -7.93
N ARG A 539 9.60 -4.15 -8.27
CA ARG A 539 10.26 -4.36 -9.57
C ARG A 539 10.69 -5.81 -9.77
N VAL A 540 11.06 -6.53 -8.70
CA VAL A 540 11.38 -7.96 -8.78
C VAL A 540 10.18 -8.77 -9.27
N TYR A 541 9.01 -8.49 -8.70
CA TYR A 541 7.76 -9.10 -9.14
C TYR A 541 7.40 -8.71 -10.57
N HIS A 542 7.56 -7.43 -10.93
CA HIS A 542 7.25 -6.94 -12.28
C HIS A 542 8.11 -7.63 -13.35
N ARG A 543 9.44 -7.63 -13.19
CA ARG A 543 10.38 -8.27 -14.12
C ARG A 543 10.17 -9.78 -14.24
N TRP A 544 9.92 -10.45 -13.12
CA TRP A 544 9.56 -11.87 -13.16
C TRP A 544 8.25 -12.09 -13.93
N GLY A 545 7.24 -11.26 -13.67
CA GLY A 545 5.95 -11.27 -14.35
C GLY A 545 6.06 -11.13 -15.86
N GLN A 546 6.87 -10.18 -16.35
CA GLN A 546 7.16 -10.02 -17.78
C GLN A 546 7.74 -11.30 -18.39
N LYS A 547 8.75 -11.91 -17.75
CA LYS A 547 9.39 -13.16 -18.21
C LYS A 547 8.42 -14.34 -18.31
N VAL A 548 7.39 -14.36 -17.47
CA VAL A 548 6.38 -15.43 -17.48
C VAL A 548 5.05 -14.97 -18.05
N GLU A 549 4.96 -13.85 -18.78
CA GLU A 549 3.72 -13.31 -19.35
C GLU A 549 2.57 -13.28 -18.32
N TYR A 550 2.81 -12.62 -17.19
CA TYR A 550 1.85 -12.42 -16.10
C TYR A 550 2.01 -11.04 -15.51
N ASP A 551 1.00 -10.20 -15.70
CA ASP A 551 0.96 -8.87 -15.12
C ASP A 551 0.76 -8.96 -13.60
N VAL A 552 1.85 -9.09 -12.86
CA VAL A 552 1.82 -9.23 -11.39
C VAL A 552 1.20 -7.99 -10.74
N LEU A 553 1.47 -6.80 -11.30
CA LEU A 553 0.90 -5.54 -10.81
C LEU A 553 -0.63 -5.61 -10.87
N GLU A 554 -1.22 -6.05 -11.99
CA GLU A 554 -2.68 -6.09 -12.10
C GLU A 554 -3.32 -7.33 -11.42
N ARG A 555 -2.67 -8.49 -11.51
CA ARG A 555 -3.27 -9.80 -11.18
C ARG A 555 -2.97 -10.32 -9.77
N TYR A 556 -1.90 -9.83 -9.13
CA TYR A 556 -1.48 -10.28 -7.80
C TYR A 556 -1.65 -9.20 -6.73
N TYR A 557 -1.28 -7.95 -7.02
CA TYR A 557 -1.37 -6.87 -6.05
C TYR A 557 -2.84 -6.41 -5.83
N PRO A 558 -3.25 -6.20 -4.57
CA PRO A 558 -4.53 -5.54 -4.27
C PRO A 558 -4.58 -4.12 -4.83
N ALA A 559 -5.78 -3.61 -5.15
CA ALA A 559 -5.99 -2.30 -5.77
C ALA A 559 -5.25 -1.13 -5.08
N THR A 560 -5.18 -1.14 -3.75
CA THR A 560 -4.43 -0.12 -2.99
C THR A 560 -2.93 -0.17 -3.25
N LEU A 561 -2.35 -1.37 -3.36
CA LEU A 561 -0.92 -1.54 -3.67
C LEU A 561 -0.61 -1.29 -5.15
N ARG A 562 -1.55 -1.55 -6.06
CA ARG A 562 -1.40 -1.16 -7.47
C ARG A 562 -1.20 0.34 -7.62
N ARG A 563 -2.08 1.14 -6.99
CA ARG A 563 -1.95 2.61 -6.97
C ARG A 563 -0.65 3.06 -6.32
N LYS A 564 -0.22 2.39 -5.26
CA LYS A 564 1.05 2.68 -4.55
C LYS A 564 2.29 2.41 -5.42
N PHE A 565 2.27 1.35 -6.21
CA PHE A 565 3.40 0.89 -7.03
C PHE A 565 3.29 1.28 -8.51
N LEU A 566 2.54 2.34 -8.80
CA LEU A 566 2.37 2.87 -10.17
C LEU A 566 3.69 3.20 -10.85
N TRP A 567 4.64 3.75 -10.09
CA TRP A 567 5.98 4.14 -10.56
C TRP A 567 6.83 2.98 -11.12
N VAL A 568 6.48 1.72 -10.82
CA VAL A 568 7.30 0.54 -11.17
C VAL A 568 7.45 0.35 -12.67
N ARG A 569 6.38 0.57 -13.45
CA ARG A 569 6.43 0.43 -14.92
C ARG A 569 7.38 1.46 -15.53
N ALA A 570 7.25 2.71 -15.12
CA ALA A 570 8.09 3.81 -15.59
C ALA A 570 9.58 3.61 -15.23
N ALA A 571 9.87 3.03 -14.06
CA ALA A 571 11.24 2.79 -13.63
C ALA A 571 11.97 1.68 -14.43
N ASP A 572 11.24 0.68 -14.92
CA ASP A 572 11.82 -0.47 -15.63
C ASP A 572 11.94 -0.21 -17.15
N ASP A 573 11.07 0.64 -17.71
CA ASP A 573 11.07 1.00 -19.13
C ASP A 573 12.28 1.86 -19.56
N GLY A 574 13.20 2.20 -18.65
CA GLY A 574 14.40 3.01 -18.97
C GLY A 574 14.13 4.47 -19.38
N ARG A 575 12.85 4.87 -19.47
CA ARG A 575 12.36 6.19 -19.94
C ARG A 575 12.80 7.40 -19.10
N ARG A 576 13.52 7.18 -17.99
CA ARG A 576 14.14 8.25 -17.18
C ARG A 576 15.64 8.43 -17.44
N LYS A 577 16.27 7.64 -18.33
CA LYS A 577 17.73 7.64 -18.52
C LYS A 577 18.23 8.06 -19.90
N ALA A 578 17.37 8.60 -20.77
CA ALA A 578 17.77 9.00 -22.12
C ALA A 578 16.88 10.11 -22.70
N ALA A 579 16.61 11.18 -21.96
CA ALA A 579 16.01 12.40 -22.52
C ALA A 579 17.08 13.50 -22.51
N ASP A 580 17.17 14.23 -23.62
CA ASP A 580 18.00 15.42 -23.77
C ASP A 580 17.77 16.39 -22.60
N ASP A 581 18.84 16.84 -21.94
CA ASP A 581 18.83 17.52 -20.63
C ASP A 581 18.35 19.00 -20.71
N THR A 582 17.89 19.45 -21.88
CA THR A 582 17.57 20.87 -22.16
C THR A 582 16.16 21.30 -21.74
N ILE A 583 15.17 20.38 -21.73
CA ILE A 583 13.77 20.70 -21.36
C ILE A 583 13.30 19.88 -20.16
N THR A 584 12.96 20.59 -19.08
CA THR A 584 12.42 20.00 -17.84
C THR A 584 10.93 20.26 -17.72
N VAL A 585 10.12 19.20 -17.68
CA VAL A 585 8.68 19.31 -17.39
C VAL A 585 8.39 18.98 -15.93
N ARG A 586 7.56 19.79 -15.29
CA ARG A 586 7.04 19.55 -13.93
C ARG A 586 5.62 20.07 -13.78
N THR A 587 4.96 19.71 -12.69
CA THR A 587 3.66 20.24 -12.33
C THR A 587 3.71 21.75 -12.09
N ALA A 588 2.69 22.45 -12.59
CA ALA A 588 2.47 23.87 -12.37
C ALA A 588 1.98 24.10 -10.93
N MET A 589 2.49 25.15 -10.29
CA MET A 589 2.10 25.58 -8.95
C MET A 589 1.59 27.02 -9.00
N THR A 590 0.97 27.48 -7.91
CA THR A 590 0.51 28.88 -7.76
C THR A 590 1.66 29.88 -7.95
N SER A 591 2.87 29.53 -7.51
CA SER A 591 4.07 30.34 -7.69
C SER A 591 4.48 30.55 -9.15
N ASP A 592 3.99 29.72 -10.08
CA ASP A 592 4.33 29.78 -11.50
C ASP A 592 3.35 30.67 -12.29
N LEU A 593 2.20 31.02 -11.71
CA LEU A 593 1.09 31.68 -12.41
C LEU A 593 1.49 32.99 -13.07
N SER A 594 2.32 33.81 -12.42
CA SER A 594 2.79 35.06 -13.02
C SER A 594 3.58 34.83 -14.32
N ALA A 595 4.40 33.78 -14.38
CA ALA A 595 5.19 33.46 -15.56
C ALA A 595 4.35 32.73 -16.62
N VAL A 596 3.37 31.92 -16.21
CA VAL A 596 2.38 31.34 -17.13
C VAL A 596 1.54 32.43 -17.80
N VAL A 597 1.08 33.44 -17.05
CA VAL A 597 0.35 34.59 -17.63
C VAL A 597 1.23 35.33 -18.65
N ALA A 598 2.51 35.52 -18.36
CA ALA A 598 3.44 36.15 -19.31
C ALA A 598 3.61 35.32 -20.60
N LEU A 599 3.72 33.99 -20.48
CA LEU A 599 3.72 33.08 -21.63
C LEU A 599 2.43 33.20 -22.45
N LEU A 600 1.26 33.13 -21.80
CA LEU A 600 -0.03 33.21 -22.47
C LEU A 600 -0.24 34.57 -23.15
N ALA A 601 0.26 35.66 -22.56
CA ALA A 601 0.23 36.98 -23.18
C ALA A 601 1.06 37.03 -24.48
N ALA A 602 2.28 36.48 -24.47
CA ALA A 602 3.13 36.41 -25.66
C ALA A 602 2.47 35.59 -26.79
N ILE A 603 1.81 34.47 -26.43
CA ILE A 603 1.07 33.66 -27.40
C ILE A 603 -0.13 34.42 -27.95
N LYS A 604 -0.87 35.15 -27.09
CA LYS A 604 -2.02 35.96 -27.50
C LYS A 604 -1.66 37.08 -28.49
N GLU A 605 -0.44 37.59 -28.44
CA GLU A 605 0.07 38.57 -29.42
C GLU A 605 0.22 37.97 -30.83
N GLU A 606 0.70 36.74 -30.93
CA GLU A 606 0.85 36.04 -32.22
C GLU A 606 -0.44 35.35 -32.70
N HIS A 607 -1.28 34.93 -31.75
CA HIS A 607 -2.56 34.23 -31.98
C HIS A 607 -3.73 34.94 -31.28
N PRO A 608 -4.20 36.09 -31.79
CA PRO A 608 -5.29 36.87 -31.18
C PRO A 608 -6.63 36.14 -31.08
N GLU A 609 -6.83 35.09 -31.87
CA GLU A 609 -8.02 34.25 -31.90
C GLU A 609 -8.18 33.35 -30.67
N LEU A 610 -7.09 33.02 -29.97
CA LEU A 610 -7.12 32.06 -28.85
C LEU A 610 -7.76 32.68 -27.60
N ASP A 611 -8.70 31.99 -26.97
CA ASP A 611 -9.29 32.41 -25.69
C ASP A 611 -8.35 32.10 -24.51
N LEU A 612 -7.35 32.96 -24.32
CA LEU A 612 -6.31 32.79 -23.30
C LEU A 612 -6.58 33.65 -22.05
N PRO A 613 -6.55 33.06 -20.83
CA PRO A 613 -6.67 33.81 -19.60
C PRO A 613 -5.41 34.64 -19.33
N LEU A 614 -5.58 35.93 -19.04
CA LEU A 614 -4.49 36.89 -18.83
C LEU A 614 -4.37 37.37 -17.38
N SER A 615 -5.05 36.71 -16.44
CA SER A 615 -4.93 36.96 -15.01
C SER A 615 -4.56 35.67 -14.25
N GLN A 616 -3.85 35.81 -13.13
CA GLN A 616 -3.42 34.65 -12.33
C GLN A 616 -4.61 33.86 -11.76
N ASP A 617 -5.66 34.56 -11.32
CA ASP A 617 -6.87 33.95 -10.75
C ASP A 617 -7.61 33.11 -11.80
N GLU A 618 -7.73 33.65 -13.03
CA GLU A 618 -8.39 32.95 -14.13
C GLU A 618 -7.57 31.73 -14.61
N VAL A 619 -6.24 31.85 -14.73
CA VAL A 619 -5.36 30.71 -15.02
C VAL A 619 -5.49 29.63 -13.93
N ALA A 620 -5.52 30.04 -12.66
CA ALA A 620 -5.66 29.11 -11.55
C ALA A 620 -7.00 28.38 -11.56
N GLU A 621 -8.10 29.11 -11.75
CA GLU A 621 -9.45 28.53 -11.82
C GLU A 621 -9.61 27.60 -13.02
N ARG A 622 -9.13 28.04 -14.20
CA ARG A 622 -9.27 27.30 -15.46
C ARG A 622 -8.39 26.05 -15.49
N TYR A 623 -7.17 26.09 -14.99
CA TYR A 623 -6.19 25.03 -15.25
C TYR A 623 -5.56 24.35 -14.04
N LEU A 624 -5.44 25.01 -12.88
CA LEU A 624 -4.84 24.39 -11.68
C LEU A 624 -5.86 23.49 -10.95
N PRO A 625 -5.40 22.46 -10.22
CA PRO A 625 -6.29 21.67 -9.38
C PRO A 625 -6.84 22.50 -8.23
N LEU A 626 -8.14 22.35 -7.95
CA LEU A 626 -8.81 22.93 -6.80
C LEU A 626 -9.37 21.83 -5.88
N LEU A 627 -9.30 22.06 -4.56
CA LEU A 627 -9.93 21.16 -3.59
C LEU A 627 -11.45 21.26 -3.71
N GLY A 628 -12.14 20.12 -3.81
CA GLY A 628 -13.58 20.07 -4.09
C GLY A 628 -13.97 20.28 -5.56
N GLY A 629 -13.04 20.73 -6.41
CA GLY A 629 -13.25 20.89 -7.85
C GLY A 629 -13.13 19.60 -8.66
N ALA A 630 -13.38 19.73 -9.97
CA ALA A 630 -13.09 18.68 -10.95
C ALA A 630 -11.60 18.30 -10.92
N TRP A 631 -11.28 17.09 -11.36
CA TRP A 631 -9.88 16.68 -11.48
C TRP A 631 -9.23 17.48 -12.60
N LYS A 632 -8.10 18.13 -12.28
CA LYS A 632 -7.22 18.80 -13.22
C LYS A 632 -5.77 18.51 -12.85
N GLU A 633 -4.89 18.48 -13.83
CA GLU A 633 -3.44 18.56 -13.62
C GLU A 633 -2.84 19.52 -14.63
N ALA A 634 -2.01 20.46 -14.16
CA ALA A 634 -1.30 21.40 -15.01
C ALA A 634 0.21 21.16 -14.93
N LEU A 635 0.88 21.36 -16.06
CA LEU A 635 2.30 21.16 -16.29
C LEU A 635 2.90 22.43 -16.86
N ILE A 636 4.17 22.66 -16.54
CA ILE A 636 5.02 23.65 -17.20
C ILE A 636 6.25 22.96 -17.77
N ALA A 637 6.72 23.46 -18.91
CA ALA A 637 8.01 23.12 -19.48
C ALA A 637 8.99 24.28 -19.25
N LEU A 638 10.17 23.92 -18.78
CA LEU A 638 11.26 24.83 -18.46
C LEU A 638 12.44 24.54 -19.38
N ASP A 639 13.08 25.58 -19.91
CA ASP A 639 14.38 25.45 -20.57
C ASP A 639 15.53 25.28 -19.55
N ASP A 640 16.76 25.32 -20.04
CA ASP A 640 18.00 25.22 -19.27
C ASP A 640 18.23 26.41 -18.33
N GLU A 641 17.75 27.60 -18.71
CA GLU A 641 17.73 28.80 -17.87
C GLU A 641 16.59 28.82 -16.84
N ARG A 642 15.71 27.81 -16.87
CA ARG A 642 14.51 27.67 -16.03
C ARG A 642 13.43 28.72 -16.31
N VAL A 643 13.39 29.25 -17.52
CA VAL A 643 12.28 30.07 -18.03
C VAL A 643 11.15 29.15 -18.47
N ILE A 644 9.91 29.55 -18.22
CA ILE A 644 8.74 28.79 -18.68
C ILE A 644 8.57 29.00 -20.18
N VAL A 645 8.82 27.95 -20.95
CA VAL A 645 8.71 27.93 -22.42
C VAL A 645 7.48 27.16 -22.92
N GLY A 646 6.75 26.50 -22.01
CA GLY A 646 5.50 25.83 -22.35
C GLY A 646 4.61 25.60 -21.14
N PHE A 647 3.32 25.45 -21.41
CA PHE A 647 2.27 25.19 -20.42
C PHE A 647 1.28 24.17 -20.98
N ALA A 648 0.83 23.24 -20.16
CA ALA A 648 -0.23 22.33 -20.54
C ALA A 648 -1.14 21.99 -19.36
N SER A 649 -2.39 21.64 -19.64
CA SER A 649 -3.36 21.22 -18.62
C SER A 649 -4.21 20.07 -19.12
N LEU A 650 -4.56 19.16 -18.20
CA LEU A 650 -5.53 18.09 -18.39
C LEU A 650 -6.72 18.31 -17.46
N GLY A 651 -7.90 17.99 -17.97
CA GLY A 651 -9.16 18.12 -17.27
C GLY A 651 -9.78 19.52 -17.43
N PRO A 652 -11.08 19.66 -17.14
CA PRO A 652 -11.96 18.67 -16.52
C PRO A 652 -12.39 17.55 -17.48
N GLU A 653 -13.05 16.53 -16.91
CA GLU A 653 -13.79 15.55 -17.70
C GLU A 653 -15.02 16.20 -18.34
N TRP A 654 -15.38 15.78 -19.55
CA TRP A 654 -16.58 16.24 -20.24
C TRP A 654 -17.17 15.14 -21.14
N SER A 655 -18.42 15.28 -21.55
CA SER A 655 -19.13 14.28 -22.35
C SER A 655 -19.64 14.92 -23.63
N ALA A 656 -19.56 14.18 -24.73
CA ALA A 656 -20.20 14.48 -26.01
C ALA A 656 -21.12 13.32 -26.43
N GLU A 657 -21.78 13.42 -27.59
CA GLU A 657 -22.69 12.38 -28.09
C GLU A 657 -22.00 11.03 -28.33
N ASP A 658 -20.70 11.06 -28.65
CA ASP A 658 -19.87 9.93 -29.04
C ASP A 658 -19.05 9.32 -27.89
N GLY A 659 -18.93 9.99 -26.74
CA GLY A 659 -18.16 9.45 -25.60
C GLY A 659 -17.93 10.41 -24.44
N ASP A 660 -17.14 9.94 -23.48
CA ASP A 660 -16.63 10.72 -22.36
C ASP A 660 -15.13 11.00 -22.57
N TYR A 661 -14.73 12.24 -22.35
CA TYR A 661 -13.40 12.76 -22.67
C TYR A 661 -12.74 13.46 -21.49
N VAL A 662 -11.43 13.62 -21.56
CA VAL A 662 -10.63 14.53 -20.71
C VAL A 662 -10.19 15.69 -21.58
N ASP A 663 -10.53 16.91 -21.13
CA ASP A 663 -10.08 18.14 -21.78
C ASP A 663 -8.55 18.26 -21.73
N VAL A 664 -7.97 18.89 -22.75
CA VAL A 664 -6.54 19.14 -22.85
C VAL A 664 -6.25 20.47 -23.53
N VAL A 665 -5.30 21.20 -22.98
CA VAL A 665 -4.69 22.35 -23.66
C VAL A 665 -3.17 22.22 -23.55
N ALA A 666 -2.47 22.62 -24.60
CA ALA A 666 -1.03 22.71 -24.61
C ALA A 666 -0.58 23.93 -25.40
N TYR A 667 0.35 24.68 -24.83
CA TYR A 667 0.83 25.95 -25.34
C TYR A 667 2.35 25.99 -25.27
N ALA A 668 2.99 26.42 -26.34
CA ALA A 668 4.42 26.67 -26.41
C ALA A 668 4.68 28.16 -26.61
N HIS A 669 5.77 28.68 -26.06
CA HIS A 669 6.23 30.02 -26.40
C HIS A 669 6.55 30.04 -27.91
N PRO A 670 6.18 31.08 -28.68
CA PRO A 670 6.36 31.07 -30.12
C PRO A 670 7.81 30.86 -30.59
N LEU A 671 8.77 31.44 -29.84
CA LEU A 671 10.21 31.24 -30.09
C LEU A 671 10.75 29.84 -29.72
N HIS A 672 9.95 28.98 -29.09
CA HIS A 672 10.36 27.69 -28.55
C HIS A 672 9.44 26.52 -28.97
N GLU A 673 8.53 26.71 -29.92
CA GLU A 673 7.74 25.62 -30.49
C GLU A 673 8.65 24.68 -31.28
N THR A 674 9.06 23.59 -30.64
CA THR A 674 9.97 22.59 -31.19
C THR A 674 9.39 21.20 -30.99
N GLU A 675 9.76 20.25 -31.86
CA GLU A 675 9.37 18.84 -31.74
C GLU A 675 9.80 18.24 -30.39
N ALA A 676 10.96 18.65 -29.88
CA ALA A 676 11.47 18.23 -28.58
C ALA A 676 10.57 18.68 -27.42
N LEU A 677 10.15 19.95 -27.41
CA LEU A 677 9.19 20.48 -26.43
C LEU A 677 7.85 19.75 -26.54
N GLY A 678 7.35 19.58 -27.77
CA GLY A 678 6.10 18.90 -28.07
C GLY A 678 6.06 17.48 -27.54
N THR A 679 7.06 16.69 -27.90
CA THR A 679 7.26 15.31 -27.43
C THR A 679 7.31 15.27 -25.90
N ARG A 680 8.06 16.18 -25.27
CA ARG A 680 8.27 16.15 -23.83
C ARG A 680 7.00 16.47 -23.04
N LEU A 681 6.21 17.44 -23.49
CA LEU A 681 4.91 17.76 -22.90
C LEU A 681 3.94 16.59 -23.11
N ALA A 682 3.86 16.04 -24.32
CA ALA A 682 3.00 14.90 -24.64
C ALA A 682 3.31 13.66 -23.77
N GLU A 683 4.59 13.32 -23.57
CA GLU A 683 5.02 12.24 -22.68
C GLU A 683 4.48 12.42 -21.25
N ASN A 684 4.59 13.63 -20.70
CA ASN A 684 4.16 13.92 -19.33
C ASN A 684 2.63 13.95 -19.22
N LEU A 685 1.92 14.51 -20.21
CA LEU A 685 0.46 14.49 -20.26
C LEU A 685 -0.07 13.05 -20.34
N ASN A 686 0.50 12.22 -21.22
CA ASN A 686 0.16 10.81 -21.32
C ASN A 686 0.43 10.05 -20.01
N GLN A 687 1.50 10.39 -19.30
CA GLN A 687 1.80 9.82 -17.98
C GLN A 687 0.78 10.25 -16.91
N CYS A 688 0.32 11.51 -16.93
CA CYS A 688 -0.76 12.01 -16.08
C CYS A 688 -2.08 11.30 -16.39
N LEU A 689 -2.44 11.13 -17.66
CA LEU A 689 -3.64 10.40 -18.09
C LEU A 689 -3.59 8.92 -17.68
N ALA A 690 -2.45 8.25 -17.85
CA ALA A 690 -2.25 6.87 -17.40
C ALA A 690 -2.38 6.76 -15.86
N THR A 691 -1.90 7.75 -15.12
CA THR A 691 -2.05 7.82 -13.67
C THR A 691 -3.52 7.99 -13.28
N TYR A 692 -4.23 8.88 -13.97
CA TYR A 692 -5.66 9.08 -13.80
C TYR A 692 -6.45 7.79 -14.05
N ALA A 693 -6.20 7.08 -15.15
CA ALA A 693 -6.86 5.82 -15.49
C ALA A 693 -6.70 4.74 -14.39
N VAL A 694 -5.54 4.69 -13.74
CA VAL A 694 -5.33 3.75 -12.61
C VAL A 694 -6.04 4.20 -11.33
N GLN A 695 -6.19 5.52 -11.13
CA GLN A 695 -6.98 6.06 -10.02
C GLN A 695 -8.49 5.84 -10.24
N PHE A 696 -8.96 5.93 -11.48
CA PHE A 696 -10.37 5.85 -11.88
C PHE A 696 -10.63 4.76 -12.93
N PRO A 697 -10.39 3.47 -12.64
CA PRO A 697 -10.37 2.37 -13.63
C PRO A 697 -11.73 2.00 -14.23
N ARG A 698 -12.79 2.75 -13.93
CA ARG A 698 -14.15 2.53 -14.46
C ARG A 698 -14.55 3.56 -15.51
N LYS A 699 -13.70 4.56 -15.77
CA LYS A 699 -13.91 5.58 -16.78
C LYS A 699 -12.93 5.28 -17.91
N ASN A 700 -13.45 5.06 -19.12
CA ASN A 700 -12.63 4.92 -20.31
C ASN A 700 -12.71 6.27 -21.03
N LEU A 701 -11.87 7.20 -20.58
CA LEU A 701 -11.87 8.57 -21.12
C LEU A 701 -10.79 8.70 -22.18
N GLU A 702 -11.14 9.28 -23.31
CA GLU A 702 -10.20 9.64 -24.37
C GLU A 702 -9.78 11.11 -24.22
N LEU A 703 -8.61 11.44 -24.74
CA LEU A 703 -8.11 12.81 -24.72
C LEU A 703 -8.81 13.59 -25.85
N ARG A 704 -9.51 14.68 -25.53
CA ARG A 704 -10.13 15.55 -26.54
C ARG A 704 -10.26 16.99 -26.01
N PRO A 705 -9.71 17.99 -26.71
CA PRO A 705 -9.84 19.39 -26.29
C PRO A 705 -11.28 19.86 -26.45
N GLN A 706 -11.77 20.67 -25.51
CA GLN A 706 -13.05 21.39 -25.66
C GLN A 706 -12.94 22.59 -26.59
N ASP A 707 -11.77 23.22 -26.61
CA ASP A 707 -11.42 24.30 -27.51
C ASP A 707 -10.40 23.79 -28.52
N GLU A 708 -10.84 23.51 -29.75
CA GLU A 708 -9.96 22.99 -30.81
C GLU A 708 -9.10 24.09 -31.45
N THR A 709 -9.32 25.38 -31.13
CA THR A 709 -8.60 26.49 -31.79
C THR A 709 -7.10 26.46 -31.52
N TRP A 710 -6.67 25.96 -30.36
CA TRP A 710 -5.24 25.85 -30.05
C TRP A 710 -4.51 24.80 -30.89
N LEU A 711 -5.21 23.80 -31.45
CA LEU A 711 -4.60 22.75 -32.28
C LEU A 711 -3.98 23.35 -33.55
N ALA A 712 -4.66 24.33 -34.16
CA ALA A 712 -4.18 25.04 -35.33
C ALA A 712 -3.02 26.00 -34.99
N ALA A 713 -3.06 26.61 -33.80
CA ALA A 713 -2.02 27.51 -33.33
C ALA A 713 -0.74 26.79 -32.88
N MET A 714 -0.84 25.51 -32.51
CA MET A 714 0.28 24.71 -31.96
C MET A 714 0.39 23.33 -32.65
N PRO A 715 0.62 23.30 -33.98
CA PRO A 715 0.54 22.06 -34.76
C PRO A 715 1.52 20.99 -34.29
N THR A 716 2.72 21.37 -33.82
CA THR A 716 3.73 20.43 -33.32
C THR A 716 3.27 19.72 -32.04
N LEU A 717 2.58 20.45 -31.16
CA LEU A 717 2.01 19.90 -29.93
C LEU A 717 0.79 19.02 -30.22
N ALA A 718 -0.06 19.44 -31.15
CA ALA A 718 -1.22 18.66 -31.60
C ALA A 718 -0.79 17.31 -32.19
N GLU A 719 0.24 17.30 -33.05
CA GLU A 719 0.79 16.08 -33.63
C GLU A 719 1.39 15.16 -32.55
N ALA A 720 2.21 15.71 -31.64
CA ALA A 720 2.83 14.93 -30.55
C ALA A 720 1.80 14.28 -29.61
N LEU A 721 0.62 14.89 -29.46
CA LEU A 721 -0.49 14.37 -28.68
C LEU A 721 -1.41 13.43 -29.47
N GLY A 722 -1.20 13.27 -30.78
CA GLY A 722 -2.08 12.49 -31.65
C GLY A 722 -3.45 13.13 -31.85
N LEU A 723 -3.51 14.47 -31.80
CA LEU A 723 -4.72 15.28 -31.94
C LEU A 723 -4.76 16.08 -33.25
N ALA A 724 -3.71 16.03 -34.06
CA ALA A 724 -3.73 16.62 -35.40
C ALA A 724 -4.73 15.87 -36.28
N GLU A 725 -5.55 16.60 -37.06
CA GLU A 725 -6.41 15.98 -38.07
C GLU A 725 -5.53 15.25 -39.10
N GLU A 726 -5.87 13.98 -39.41
CA GLU A 726 -5.29 13.30 -40.57
C GLU A 726 -5.66 14.13 -41.81
N ALA A 727 -4.68 14.81 -42.40
CA ALA A 727 -4.84 15.39 -43.71
C ALA A 727 -5.20 14.25 -44.67
N TYR A 728 -6.49 14.10 -44.99
CA TYR A 728 -6.92 13.30 -46.12
C TYR A 728 -6.31 13.96 -47.35
N ASP A 729 -5.26 13.35 -47.90
CA ASP A 729 -4.84 13.56 -49.28
C ASP A 729 -6.00 13.12 -50.17
N ASP A 730 -6.96 14.02 -50.38
CA ASP A 730 -7.80 14.02 -51.57
C ASP A 730 -6.87 14.39 -52.73
N GLU A 731 -6.07 13.42 -53.20
CA GLU A 731 -5.61 13.45 -54.58
C GLU A 731 -6.87 13.49 -55.45
N PRO A 732 -7.11 14.57 -56.22
CA PRO A 732 -8.18 14.54 -57.19
C PRO A 732 -7.80 13.47 -58.21
N THR A 733 -8.52 12.35 -58.20
CA THR A 733 -8.52 11.41 -59.31
C THR A 733 -8.98 12.19 -60.53
N ALA A 734 -8.03 12.57 -61.38
CA ALA A 734 -8.29 13.11 -62.70
C ALA A 734 -8.97 12.01 -63.54
N GLU A 735 -10.28 12.14 -63.72
CA GLU A 735 -10.96 11.65 -64.92
C GLU A 735 -10.74 12.69 -66.03
N ASP A 736 -9.89 12.35 -67.01
CA ASP A 736 -10.17 12.46 -68.45
C ASP A 736 -9.16 11.63 -69.26
#